data_AF-A0A3L8DQU3-F1
#
_entry.id   AF-A0A3L8DQU3-F1
#
_cell.length_a   1.000
_cell.length_b   1.000
_cell.length_c   1.000
_cell.angle_alpha   90.00
_cell.angle_beta   90.00
_cell.angle_gamma   90.00
#
_symmetry.space_group_name_H-M   'P 1'
#
loop_
_entity.id
_entity.type
_entity.pdbx_description
1 polymer ?
#
loop_
_entity_poly.entity_id
_entity_poly.type
_entity_poly.pdbx_seq_one_letter_code
_entity_poly.pdbx_strand_id
1 'polypeptide(L)'
;MPMENLTREQEVAYHSATHCHICEEPFAQDETRVRDHCHLTGRYRGPAHSNCNLNYKESYTIPIVFHNLSGYDSHFIIKELASNFKGTIELLPITKEKYISFTKNVNEADAVFRNHVKLRFIDSLRFLSSSLDKLASFLSKDKLKILRSEFSNLSIEDFDLLTQKGVFPYEYVDCAEKLQDTRLPPRESFYSSLTGDTISESDYAHAENIWQRFAIQTLGKYSDLYLKTDVLLLANIFENFRDSCITSYGLDAAYYYTLPGFTWDAMLKHTRINFELLTDIDMVMFIERGIRGGLSQCSNRYARANNKYMESYDPLKPSSYLTYFDVNNLYGWAMSQPLPYADFQWVDDVSDFDVNSIAPDSSTGYILGVDLEYPQHLHDAHTDLPFCPTRDKPPGKRQDKLLATLYDKERYVIHYRNLQQCTRHGLRIIKIHRVLQFAQSAWLRRYIELNTQFRMRATNDFEKNLYKLMNNAVFGKTMENVRNHMDVKLVTKWNGRYGAEALIAKPNFHSRSVFSENLVAIELRKLQVKFNKPIYVGMCILDISKTCLYEFHHEYMEDEDTDEEEDEDTDDEEDEDTDDEDEDEEDEEEDEENEDEDDEDEDDEEDEDDEDEDDEEDDEEDEDDEDEDEDDEDEDEDEDEDEGIVNKLSMLRALESGRYLSMTFRSWDLYEFPLLQSTTKHSWTVKAATQLEKPRYVIFALQTGRKNVMSQDVTIFDDCKLTNVKLYLNSECYPYDDLNLDFERNKYVILYDMYSRFRRAYYRCDCAEAYLTTTNFLLRGPFMVIDCSRQNESIKSATVDV
;
A
#
# COMPACT_ATOMS: atom_id res chain seq x y z
N MET A 1 -4.86 -42.58 -7.80
CA MET A 1 -4.10 -43.82 -8.05
C MET A 1 -4.20 -44.72 -6.82
N PRO A 2 -4.33 -46.06 -6.96
CA PRO A 2 -4.23 -46.94 -5.80
C PRO A 2 -2.81 -46.91 -5.22
N MET A 3 -2.68 -47.14 -3.91
CA MET A 3 -1.39 -47.22 -3.24
C MET A 3 -0.54 -48.35 -3.83
N GLU A 4 0.74 -48.05 -4.07
CA GLU A 4 1.73 -49.06 -4.43
C GLU A 4 1.94 -50.06 -3.30
N ASN A 5 2.33 -51.29 -3.63
CA ASN A 5 2.68 -52.26 -2.59
C ASN A 5 3.93 -51.79 -1.84
N LEU A 6 3.88 -51.82 -0.51
CA LEU A 6 5.01 -51.41 0.33
C LEU A 6 6.20 -52.35 0.09
N THR A 7 7.40 -51.78 0.11
CA THR A 7 8.63 -52.57 0.20
C THR A 7 8.75 -53.21 1.60
N ARG A 8 9.58 -54.25 1.73
CA ARG A 8 9.82 -54.90 3.03
C ARG A 8 10.33 -53.91 4.09
N GLU A 9 11.15 -52.96 3.68
CA GLU A 9 11.68 -51.90 4.56
C GLU A 9 10.57 -50.95 5.02
N GLN A 10 9.68 -50.55 4.11
CA GLN A 10 8.53 -49.70 4.44
C GLN A 10 7.52 -50.40 5.36
N GLU A 11 7.29 -51.70 5.17
CA GLU A 11 6.40 -52.48 6.04
C GLU A 11 6.97 -52.57 7.47
N VAL A 12 8.28 -52.80 7.60
CA VAL A 12 8.96 -52.79 8.91
C VAL A 12 8.86 -51.41 9.54
N ALA A 13 9.17 -50.34 8.80
CA ALA A 13 9.08 -48.97 9.28
C ALA A 13 7.67 -48.61 9.74
N TYR A 14 6.63 -49.00 8.99
CA TYR A 14 5.22 -48.81 9.36
C TYR A 14 4.88 -49.50 10.68
N HIS A 15 5.29 -50.75 10.86
CA HIS A 15 4.99 -51.51 12.08
C HIS A 15 5.76 -51.03 13.31
N SER A 16 6.99 -50.53 13.13
CA SER A 16 7.82 -49.99 14.22
C SER A 16 7.59 -48.50 14.50
N ALA A 17 6.83 -47.80 13.65
CA ALA A 17 6.60 -46.37 13.82
C ALA A 17 5.84 -46.05 15.11
N THR A 18 6.40 -45.10 15.86
CA THR A 18 5.86 -44.60 17.13
C THR A 18 5.11 -43.30 16.98
N HIS A 19 5.29 -42.56 15.89
CA HIS A 19 4.69 -41.25 15.63
C HIS A 19 4.06 -41.19 14.24
N CYS A 20 3.01 -40.38 14.11
CA CYS A 20 2.37 -40.07 12.83
C CYS A 20 3.30 -39.19 11.98
N HIS A 21 3.46 -39.48 10.69
CA HIS A 21 4.30 -38.65 9.80
C HIS A 21 3.64 -37.30 9.40
N ILE A 22 2.36 -37.09 9.69
CA ILE A 22 1.61 -35.87 9.33
C ILE A 22 1.64 -34.84 10.46
N CYS A 23 1.21 -35.24 11.65
CA CYS A 23 1.15 -34.35 12.81
C CYS A 23 2.34 -34.50 13.76
N GLU A 24 3.21 -35.49 13.52
CA GLU A 24 4.40 -35.79 14.33
C GLU A 24 4.10 -36.20 15.77
N GLU A 25 2.83 -36.39 16.14
CA GLU A 25 2.40 -36.84 17.46
C GLU A 25 2.47 -38.36 17.60
N PRO A 26 2.70 -38.89 18.83
CA PRO A 26 2.79 -40.31 19.08
C PRO A 26 1.46 -41.03 18.85
N PHE A 27 1.53 -42.30 18.45
CA PHE A 27 0.37 -43.17 18.40
C PHE A 27 -0.01 -43.65 19.79
N ALA A 28 -1.29 -43.52 20.18
CA ALA A 28 -1.78 -44.16 21.40
C ALA A 28 -1.83 -45.70 21.24
N GLN A 29 -1.82 -46.41 22.36
CA GLN A 29 -1.64 -47.87 22.40
C GLN A 29 -2.78 -48.66 21.72
N ASP A 30 -3.94 -48.03 21.58
CA ASP A 30 -5.19 -48.52 21.00
C ASP A 30 -5.57 -47.85 19.67
N GLU A 31 -4.73 -46.96 19.16
CA GLU A 31 -5.03 -46.18 17.97
C GLU A 31 -4.70 -46.92 16.67
N THR A 32 -5.62 -46.86 15.71
CA THR A 32 -5.43 -47.53 14.41
C THR A 32 -4.50 -46.72 13.52
N ARG A 33 -3.31 -47.25 13.27
CA ARG A 33 -2.36 -46.71 12.29
C ARG A 33 -2.85 -46.99 10.87
N VAL A 34 -2.94 -45.96 10.04
CA VAL A 34 -3.28 -46.10 8.61
C VAL A 34 -2.08 -45.81 7.73
N ARG A 35 -2.12 -46.29 6.48
CA ARG A 35 -1.06 -46.10 5.49
C ARG A 35 -1.43 -44.91 4.60
N ASP A 36 -0.76 -43.78 4.78
CA ASP A 36 -0.91 -42.62 3.90
C ASP A 36 -0.09 -42.81 2.62
N HIS A 37 -0.63 -42.32 1.51
CA HIS A 37 0.03 -42.39 0.22
C HIS A 37 -0.36 -41.19 -0.66
N CYS A 38 0.52 -40.89 -1.60
CA CYS A 38 0.26 -39.88 -2.61
C CYS A 38 -0.82 -40.36 -3.59
N HIS A 39 -1.94 -39.65 -3.72
CA HIS A 39 -3.01 -40.05 -4.64
C HIS A 39 -2.67 -39.74 -6.11
N LEU A 40 -1.69 -38.86 -6.35
CA LEU A 40 -1.11 -38.61 -7.67
C LEU A 40 -0.16 -39.72 -8.13
N THR A 41 0.81 -40.11 -7.30
CA THR A 41 1.86 -41.07 -7.69
C THR A 41 1.63 -42.50 -7.22
N GLY A 42 0.74 -42.73 -6.25
CA GLY A 42 0.53 -44.02 -5.57
C GLY A 42 1.57 -44.33 -4.48
N ARG A 43 2.64 -43.54 -4.34
CA ARG A 43 3.75 -43.82 -3.43
C ARG A 43 3.36 -43.68 -1.97
N TYR A 44 3.74 -44.66 -1.15
CA TYR A 44 3.60 -44.61 0.30
C TYR A 44 4.39 -43.45 0.91
N ARG A 45 3.73 -42.67 1.77
CA ARG A 45 4.33 -41.50 2.45
C ARG A 45 4.72 -41.84 3.88
N GLY A 46 3.85 -42.54 4.61
CA GLY A 46 4.13 -42.86 6.00
C GLY A 46 2.93 -43.38 6.80
N PRO A 47 3.18 -43.79 8.06
CA PRO A 47 2.13 -44.17 8.98
C PRO A 47 1.45 -42.91 9.51
N ALA A 48 0.12 -42.88 9.45
CA ALA A 48 -0.67 -41.75 9.92
C ALA A 48 -1.76 -42.15 10.92
N HIS A 49 -2.21 -41.19 11.73
CA HIS A 49 -3.48 -41.32 12.43
C HIS A 49 -4.60 -41.38 11.40
N SER A 50 -5.65 -42.17 11.67
CA SER A 50 -6.81 -42.25 10.76
C SER A 50 -7.40 -40.85 10.49
N ASN A 51 -7.48 -40.00 11.52
CA ASN A 51 -8.03 -38.66 11.37
C ASN A 51 -7.08 -37.74 10.58
N CYS A 52 -5.77 -37.77 10.87
CA CYS A 52 -4.77 -37.00 10.11
C CYS A 52 -4.82 -37.38 8.62
N ASN A 53 -4.84 -38.68 8.30
CA ASN A 53 -4.92 -39.15 6.92
C ASN A 53 -6.20 -38.69 6.19
N LEU A 54 -7.34 -38.65 6.88
CA LEU A 54 -8.60 -38.16 6.30
C LEU A 54 -8.58 -36.64 6.05
N ASN A 55 -7.90 -35.89 6.93
CA ASN A 55 -7.79 -34.44 6.83
C ASN A 55 -6.65 -33.98 5.91
N TYR A 56 -5.70 -34.86 5.60
CA TYR A 56 -4.57 -34.59 4.71
C TYR A 56 -5.05 -34.50 3.26
N LYS A 57 -5.32 -33.28 2.81
CA LYS A 57 -5.82 -33.01 1.46
C LYS A 57 -4.65 -32.77 0.52
N GLU A 58 -4.64 -33.46 -0.60
CA GLU A 58 -3.74 -33.13 -1.69
C GLU A 58 -4.18 -31.83 -2.37
N SER A 59 -3.23 -30.94 -2.59
CA SER A 59 -3.45 -29.75 -3.40
C SER A 59 -3.36 -30.13 -4.87
N TYR A 60 -4.40 -29.82 -5.64
CA TYR A 60 -4.39 -29.84 -7.12
C TYR A 60 -4.09 -28.45 -7.69
N THR A 61 -3.41 -27.62 -6.90
CA THR A 61 -3.04 -26.26 -7.26
C THR A 61 -1.61 -26.23 -7.78
N ILE A 62 -1.43 -25.68 -8.98
CA ILE A 62 -0.13 -25.36 -9.56
C ILE A 62 0.08 -23.86 -9.34
N PRO A 63 1.06 -23.45 -8.52
CA PRO A 63 1.43 -22.05 -8.39
C PRO A 63 2.15 -21.59 -9.66
N ILE A 64 1.76 -20.43 -10.17
CA ILE A 64 2.39 -19.72 -11.28
C ILE A 64 2.92 -18.42 -10.69
N VAL A 65 4.24 -18.25 -10.72
CA VAL A 65 4.93 -17.15 -10.04
C VAL A 65 5.28 -16.08 -11.06
N PHE A 66 4.89 -14.85 -10.74
CA PHE A 66 5.28 -13.63 -11.43
C PHE A 66 6.03 -12.72 -10.44
N HIS A 67 6.77 -11.74 -10.93
CA HIS A 67 7.39 -10.73 -10.10
C HIS A 67 6.73 -9.39 -10.38
N ASN A 68 6.05 -8.83 -9.38
CA ASN A 68 5.16 -7.69 -9.50
C ASN A 68 3.91 -7.93 -10.39
N LEU A 69 3.26 -9.07 -10.17
CA LEU A 69 2.00 -9.43 -10.84
C LEU A 69 0.89 -8.40 -10.59
N SER A 70 0.80 -7.93 -9.34
CA SER A 70 -0.29 -7.04 -8.92
C SER A 70 -0.18 -5.66 -9.56
N GLY A 71 1.04 -5.17 -9.82
CA GLY A 71 1.29 -3.87 -10.43
C GLY A 71 1.08 -3.85 -11.94
N TYR A 72 1.54 -4.88 -12.67
CA TYR A 72 1.58 -4.83 -14.14
C TYR A 72 0.68 -5.88 -14.82
N ASP A 73 0.95 -7.16 -14.59
CA ASP A 73 0.49 -8.20 -15.52
C ASP A 73 -0.96 -8.69 -15.30
N SER A 74 -1.50 -8.49 -14.09
CA SER A 74 -2.74 -9.13 -13.69
C SER A 74 -3.93 -8.81 -14.60
N HIS A 75 -4.07 -7.55 -15.03
CA HIS A 75 -5.24 -7.07 -15.79
C HIS A 75 -5.40 -7.76 -17.15
N PHE A 76 -4.34 -7.79 -17.97
CA PHE A 76 -4.43 -8.39 -19.30
C PHE A 76 -4.50 -9.92 -19.24
N ILE A 77 -3.78 -10.54 -18.29
CA ILE A 77 -3.84 -12.00 -18.09
C ILE A 77 -5.25 -12.42 -17.69
N ILE A 78 -5.86 -11.73 -16.72
CA ILE A 78 -7.23 -12.01 -16.28
C ILE A 78 -8.22 -11.86 -17.43
N LYS A 79 -8.08 -10.79 -18.24
CA LYS A 79 -8.96 -10.55 -19.40
C LYS A 79 -8.96 -11.72 -20.38
N GLU A 80 -7.77 -12.20 -20.73
CA GLU A 80 -7.59 -13.35 -21.63
C GLU A 80 -8.08 -14.66 -21.00
N LEU A 81 -7.71 -14.93 -19.73
CA LEU A 81 -8.13 -16.13 -19.02
C LEU A 81 -9.64 -16.20 -18.78
N ALA A 82 -10.30 -15.05 -18.58
CA ALA A 82 -11.74 -14.98 -18.37
C ALA A 82 -12.52 -15.24 -19.66
N SER A 83 -12.00 -14.72 -20.78
CA SER A 83 -12.71 -14.69 -22.07
C SER A 83 -12.46 -15.94 -22.90
N ASN A 84 -11.20 -16.39 -22.99
CA ASN A 84 -10.76 -17.39 -23.96
C ASN A 84 -10.63 -18.81 -23.39
N PHE A 85 -10.56 -18.94 -22.07
CA PHE A 85 -10.40 -20.24 -21.40
C PHE A 85 -11.65 -20.60 -20.59
N LYS A 86 -12.13 -21.84 -20.72
CA LYS A 86 -13.27 -22.34 -19.91
C LYS A 86 -12.89 -22.44 -18.43
N GLY A 87 -13.88 -22.27 -17.56
CA GLY A 87 -13.73 -22.37 -16.11
C GLY A 87 -13.75 -21.01 -15.40
N THR A 88 -13.93 -21.03 -14.08
CA THR A 88 -14.12 -19.83 -13.26
C THR A 88 -12.80 -19.26 -12.76
N ILE A 89 -12.77 -17.95 -12.54
CA ILE A 89 -11.66 -17.26 -11.87
C ILE A 89 -12.10 -16.90 -10.46
N GLU A 90 -11.32 -17.31 -9.47
CA GLU A 90 -11.43 -16.87 -8.08
C GLU A 90 -10.44 -15.73 -7.87
N LEU A 91 -10.89 -14.62 -7.28
CA LEU A 91 -10.06 -13.46 -6.98
C LEU A 91 -9.79 -13.34 -5.47
N LEU A 92 -8.61 -12.82 -5.13
CA LEU A 92 -8.28 -12.26 -3.84
C LEU A 92 -8.00 -10.75 -4.02
N PRO A 93 -9.04 -9.90 -4.03
CA PRO A 93 -8.94 -8.49 -4.37
C PRO A 93 -8.45 -7.63 -3.19
N ILE A 94 -7.65 -6.60 -3.51
CA ILE A 94 -7.43 -5.43 -2.65
C ILE A 94 -8.44 -4.37 -3.05
N THR A 95 -8.41 -3.99 -4.33
CA THR A 95 -9.38 -3.09 -4.96
C THR A 95 -10.08 -3.82 -6.12
N LYS A 96 -10.91 -3.10 -6.89
CA LYS A 96 -11.49 -3.66 -8.11
C LYS A 96 -10.44 -3.91 -9.19
N GLU A 97 -9.26 -3.31 -9.08
CA GLU A 97 -8.21 -3.29 -10.10
C GLU A 97 -6.93 -3.99 -9.59
N LYS A 98 -6.58 -3.83 -8.31
CA LYS A 98 -5.42 -4.48 -7.69
C LYS A 98 -5.83 -5.78 -7.00
N TYR A 99 -5.18 -6.90 -7.35
CA TYR A 99 -5.45 -8.23 -6.78
C TYR A 99 -4.18 -8.82 -6.16
N ILE A 100 -4.26 -9.35 -4.94
CA ILE A 100 -3.17 -10.13 -4.31
C ILE A 100 -2.88 -11.39 -5.14
N SER A 101 -3.93 -12.04 -5.60
CA SER A 101 -3.84 -13.28 -6.39
C SER A 101 -5.14 -13.54 -7.12
N PHE A 102 -5.05 -14.29 -8.21
CA PHE A 102 -6.20 -14.90 -8.85
C PHE A 102 -5.93 -16.37 -9.16
N THR A 103 -6.98 -17.18 -9.15
CA THR A 103 -6.91 -18.62 -9.40
C THR A 103 -7.86 -19.01 -10.52
N LYS A 104 -7.32 -19.57 -11.59
CA LYS A 104 -8.10 -20.16 -12.68
C LYS A 104 -8.42 -21.62 -12.36
N ASN A 105 -9.70 -21.94 -12.29
CA ASN A 105 -10.16 -23.33 -12.21
C ASN A 105 -10.25 -23.91 -13.62
N VAL A 106 -9.44 -24.93 -13.93
CA VAL A 106 -9.46 -25.61 -15.22
C VAL A 106 -10.51 -26.72 -15.16
N ASN A 107 -11.64 -26.52 -15.85
CA ASN A 107 -12.70 -27.51 -15.94
C ASN A 107 -12.47 -28.41 -17.16
N GLU A 108 -11.88 -29.59 -16.97
CA GLU A 108 -12.00 -30.65 -17.97
C GLU A 108 -13.31 -31.42 -17.75
N ALA A 109 -14.07 -31.61 -18.82
CA ALA A 109 -15.36 -32.30 -18.82
C ALA A 109 -15.25 -33.82 -18.60
N ASP A 110 -14.05 -34.34 -18.32
CA ASP A 110 -13.81 -35.77 -18.17
C ASP A 110 -14.06 -36.24 -16.74
N ALA A 111 -15.20 -36.90 -16.55
CA ALA A 111 -15.68 -37.45 -15.28
C ALA A 111 -14.75 -38.48 -14.61
N VAL A 112 -13.63 -38.83 -15.25
CA VAL A 112 -12.63 -39.79 -14.74
C VAL A 112 -11.64 -39.11 -13.78
N PHE A 113 -11.33 -37.83 -13.97
CA PHE A 113 -10.52 -37.04 -13.05
C PHE A 113 -11.42 -36.08 -12.27
N ARG A 114 -11.97 -36.54 -11.14
CA ARG A 114 -12.82 -35.72 -10.25
C ARG A 114 -12.11 -34.51 -9.61
N ASN A 115 -10.84 -34.27 -9.92
CA ASN A 115 -10.01 -33.26 -9.28
C ASN A 115 -9.72 -32.14 -10.28
N HIS A 116 -10.36 -30.99 -10.06
CA HIS A 116 -10.18 -29.79 -10.87
C HIS A 116 -8.79 -29.22 -10.60
N VAL A 117 -7.93 -29.14 -11.61
CA VAL A 117 -6.63 -28.48 -11.51
C VAL A 117 -6.86 -26.98 -11.36
N LYS A 118 -6.18 -26.38 -10.39
CA LYS A 118 -6.21 -24.94 -10.13
C LYS A 118 -4.88 -24.33 -10.53
N LEU A 119 -4.90 -23.32 -11.40
CA LEU A 119 -3.72 -22.51 -11.69
C LEU A 119 -3.80 -21.26 -10.83
N ARG A 120 -2.92 -21.13 -9.84
CA ARG A 120 -2.91 -20.00 -8.92
C ARG A 120 -1.76 -19.09 -9.28
N PHE A 121 -2.07 -17.85 -9.63
CA PHE A 121 -1.08 -16.83 -9.93
C PHE A 121 -0.70 -16.13 -8.64
N ILE A 122 0.58 -16.14 -8.29
CA ILE A 122 1.12 -15.51 -7.09
C ILE A 122 2.21 -14.52 -7.47
N ASP A 123 2.31 -13.47 -6.66
CA ASP A 123 3.31 -12.43 -6.82
C ASP A 123 4.49 -12.71 -5.89
N SER A 124 5.68 -12.91 -6.46
CA SER A 124 6.91 -13.09 -5.69
C SER A 124 7.34 -11.83 -4.96
N LEU A 125 6.94 -10.63 -5.39
CA LEU A 125 7.26 -9.38 -4.70
C LEU A 125 6.59 -9.32 -3.32
N ARG A 126 5.41 -9.94 -3.17
CA ARG A 126 4.71 -10.14 -1.88
C ARG A 126 5.37 -11.16 -0.95
N PHE A 127 6.48 -11.76 -1.39
CA PHE A 127 7.36 -12.59 -0.57
C PHE A 127 8.76 -12.00 -0.41
N LEU A 128 9.26 -11.37 -1.46
CA LEU A 128 10.60 -10.86 -1.61
C LEU A 128 10.48 -9.40 -2.06
N SER A 129 10.30 -8.46 -1.12
CA SER A 129 10.10 -7.02 -1.36
C SER A 129 11.36 -6.32 -1.86
N SER A 130 11.86 -6.75 -3.01
CA SER A 130 13.06 -6.22 -3.64
C SER A 130 13.02 -6.48 -5.15
N SER A 131 13.66 -5.61 -5.93
CA SER A 131 13.78 -5.79 -7.37
C SER A 131 14.46 -7.12 -7.73
N LEU A 132 14.07 -7.69 -8.87
CA LEU A 132 14.67 -8.92 -9.41
C LEU A 132 16.19 -8.81 -9.54
N ASP A 133 16.71 -7.63 -9.89
CA ASP A 133 18.16 -7.39 -10.03
C ASP A 133 18.89 -7.53 -8.68
N LYS A 134 18.41 -6.82 -7.67
CA LYS A 134 18.94 -6.89 -6.30
C LYS A 134 18.85 -8.33 -5.76
N LEU A 135 17.74 -9.03 -6.01
CA LEU A 135 17.59 -10.45 -5.64
C LEU A 135 18.56 -11.38 -6.38
N ALA A 136 18.79 -11.16 -7.67
CA ALA A 136 19.75 -11.92 -8.46
C ALA A 136 21.19 -11.71 -7.96
N SER A 137 21.53 -10.49 -7.52
CA SER A 137 22.85 -10.15 -6.99
C SER A 137 23.24 -10.95 -5.73
N PHE A 138 22.26 -11.39 -4.94
CA PHE A 138 22.48 -12.18 -3.73
C PHE A 138 22.66 -13.68 -4.01
N LEU A 139 22.33 -14.15 -5.21
CA LEU A 139 22.48 -15.56 -5.55
C LEU A 139 23.92 -15.90 -5.89
N SER A 140 24.50 -16.82 -5.11
CA SER A 140 25.78 -17.41 -5.47
C SER A 140 25.64 -18.31 -6.71
N LYS A 141 26.67 -18.38 -7.54
CA LYS A 141 26.64 -19.08 -8.84
C LYS A 141 26.27 -20.57 -8.73
N ASP A 142 26.54 -21.22 -7.60
CA ASP A 142 26.15 -22.62 -7.32
C ASP A 142 24.63 -22.81 -7.12
N LYS A 143 23.91 -21.72 -6.84
CA LYS A 143 22.46 -21.69 -6.63
C LYS A 143 21.65 -21.47 -7.91
N LEU A 144 22.31 -21.10 -9.01
CA LEU A 144 21.70 -20.88 -10.34
C LEU A 144 21.49 -22.18 -11.13
N LYS A 145 20.97 -23.23 -10.48
CA LYS A 145 20.86 -24.60 -11.03
C LYS A 145 19.99 -24.65 -12.29
N ILE A 146 18.85 -23.95 -12.30
CA ILE A 146 17.89 -23.97 -13.41
C ILE A 146 18.48 -23.25 -14.62
N LEU A 147 19.07 -22.07 -14.39
CA LEU A 147 19.70 -21.27 -15.44
C LEU A 147 20.88 -22.04 -16.05
N ARG A 148 21.71 -22.66 -15.19
CA ARG A 148 22.85 -23.48 -15.61
C ARG A 148 22.44 -24.73 -16.39
N SER A 149 21.30 -25.33 -16.06
CA SER A 149 20.79 -26.49 -16.79
C SER A 149 20.38 -26.10 -18.22
N GLU A 150 19.68 -24.98 -18.38
CA GLU A 150 19.22 -24.49 -19.68
C GLU A 150 20.39 -24.04 -20.57
N PHE A 151 21.39 -23.38 -19.98
CA PHE A 151 22.58 -22.90 -20.67
C PHE A 151 23.82 -23.79 -20.46
N SER A 152 23.61 -25.09 -20.30
CA SER A 152 24.68 -26.06 -19.97
C SER A 152 25.78 -26.17 -21.03
N ASN A 153 25.52 -25.71 -22.25
CA ASN A 153 26.43 -25.67 -23.39
C ASN A 153 27.31 -24.40 -23.45
N LEU A 154 27.04 -23.38 -22.63
CA LEU A 154 27.82 -22.14 -22.62
C LEU A 154 29.15 -22.31 -21.88
N SER A 155 30.14 -21.49 -22.25
CA SER A 155 31.36 -21.34 -21.46
C SER A 155 31.03 -20.69 -20.11
N ILE A 156 31.96 -20.76 -19.15
CA ILE A 156 31.76 -20.10 -17.85
C ILE A 156 31.65 -18.57 -18.02
N GLU A 157 32.49 -17.99 -18.88
CA GLU A 157 32.47 -16.56 -19.18
C GLU A 157 31.14 -16.13 -19.81
N ASP A 158 30.63 -16.86 -20.80
CA ASP A 158 29.35 -16.51 -21.44
C ASP A 158 28.16 -16.76 -20.51
N PHE A 159 28.23 -17.79 -19.66
CA PHE A 159 27.20 -18.03 -18.64
C PHE A 159 27.13 -16.89 -17.63
N ASP A 160 28.29 -16.41 -17.17
CA ASP A 160 28.37 -15.33 -16.19
C ASP A 160 27.70 -14.04 -16.67
N LEU A 161 27.74 -13.77 -17.98
CA LEU A 161 27.01 -12.64 -18.59
C LEU A 161 25.49 -12.74 -18.43
N LEU A 162 24.93 -13.95 -18.30
CA LEU A 162 23.48 -14.17 -18.15
C LEU A 162 23.05 -14.28 -16.68
N THR A 163 23.95 -14.08 -15.72
CA THR A 163 23.63 -14.17 -14.29
C THR A 163 23.12 -12.85 -13.70
N GLN A 164 23.32 -11.74 -14.41
CA GLN A 164 22.86 -10.40 -14.07
C GLN A 164 21.56 -10.09 -14.82
N LYS A 165 20.74 -9.18 -14.27
CA LYS A 165 19.55 -8.72 -14.98
C LYS A 165 19.99 -7.92 -16.21
N GLY A 166 19.37 -8.20 -17.35
CA GLY A 166 19.64 -7.43 -18.57
C GLY A 166 18.92 -6.08 -18.57
N VAL A 167 19.19 -5.28 -19.61
CA VAL A 167 18.43 -4.07 -19.93
C VAL A 167 17.63 -4.27 -21.22
N PHE A 168 16.49 -3.59 -21.33
CA PHE A 168 15.65 -3.67 -22.52
C PHE A 168 15.05 -2.29 -22.85
N PRO A 169 15.02 -1.86 -24.12
CA PRO A 169 14.54 -0.53 -24.48
C PRO A 169 13.00 -0.55 -24.66
N TYR A 170 12.27 -0.49 -23.54
CA TYR A 170 10.81 -0.67 -23.52
C TYR A 170 10.07 0.37 -24.37
N GLU A 171 10.45 1.64 -24.23
CA GLU A 171 9.88 2.80 -24.91
C GLU A 171 10.19 2.78 -26.41
N TYR A 172 11.36 2.25 -26.78
CA TYR A 172 11.72 2.11 -28.18
C TYR A 172 10.82 1.10 -28.88
N VAL A 173 10.47 -0.04 -28.25
CA VAL A 173 9.71 -1.13 -28.88
C VAL A 173 8.20 -0.87 -28.81
N ASP A 174 7.75 0.13 -29.57
CA ASP A 174 6.34 0.53 -29.69
C ASP A 174 5.54 -0.30 -30.72
N CYS A 175 6.21 -1.11 -31.55
CA CYS A 175 5.59 -1.93 -32.59
C CYS A 175 6.39 -3.21 -32.88
N ALA A 176 5.72 -4.21 -33.45
CA ALA A 176 6.30 -5.53 -33.70
C ALA A 176 7.40 -5.49 -34.79
N GLU A 177 7.37 -4.51 -35.67
CA GLU A 177 8.36 -4.32 -36.74
C GLU A 177 9.75 -4.03 -36.17
N LYS A 178 9.86 -3.24 -35.08
CA LYS A 178 11.14 -2.93 -34.43
C LYS A 178 11.85 -4.16 -33.86
N LEU A 179 11.13 -5.23 -33.56
CA LEU A 179 11.74 -6.52 -33.18
C LEU A 179 12.55 -7.15 -34.33
N GLN A 180 12.39 -6.69 -35.57
CA GLN A 180 13.20 -7.13 -36.71
C GLN A 180 14.47 -6.31 -36.90
N ASP A 181 14.69 -5.26 -36.10
CA ASP A 181 15.87 -4.41 -36.22
C ASP A 181 17.15 -5.21 -36.01
N THR A 182 18.08 -5.08 -36.95
CA THR A 182 19.31 -5.89 -37.00
C THR A 182 20.47 -5.27 -36.22
N ARG A 183 20.21 -4.24 -35.43
CA ARG A 183 21.17 -3.53 -34.60
C ARG A 183 20.56 -3.27 -33.23
N LEU A 184 21.41 -3.24 -32.21
CA LEU A 184 21.01 -2.71 -30.90
C LEU A 184 20.71 -1.20 -31.07
N PRO A 185 19.57 -0.69 -30.57
CA PRO A 185 19.29 0.73 -30.54
C PRO A 185 20.38 1.50 -29.76
N PRO A 186 20.60 2.79 -30.05
CA PRO A 186 21.56 3.58 -29.31
C PRO A 186 21.12 3.77 -27.85
N ARG A 187 22.05 4.15 -26.96
CA ARG A 187 21.82 4.23 -25.51
C ARG A 187 20.61 5.10 -25.17
N GLU A 188 20.44 6.22 -25.85
CA GLU A 188 19.35 7.19 -25.63
C GLU A 188 17.96 6.57 -25.91
N SER A 189 17.90 5.49 -26.68
CA SER A 189 16.65 4.74 -26.92
C SER A 189 16.29 3.78 -25.78
N PHE A 190 17.12 3.65 -24.76
CA PHE A 190 16.84 2.93 -23.51
C PHE A 190 16.33 3.88 -22.40
N TYR A 191 15.92 5.10 -22.75
CA TYR A 191 15.21 5.99 -21.84
C TYR A 191 13.99 5.31 -21.24
N SER A 192 13.84 5.38 -19.92
CA SER A 192 12.73 4.81 -19.17
C SER A 192 11.87 5.92 -18.59
N SER A 193 10.59 5.94 -18.99
CA SER A 193 9.59 6.85 -18.45
C SER A 193 9.30 6.63 -16.96
N LEU A 194 9.61 5.43 -16.45
CA LEU A 194 9.47 5.08 -15.03
C LEU A 194 10.55 5.69 -14.15
N THR A 195 11.75 5.91 -14.68
CA THR A 195 12.90 6.42 -13.93
C THR A 195 13.30 7.83 -14.34
N GLY A 196 12.64 8.41 -15.35
CA GLY A 196 12.97 9.74 -15.87
C GLY A 196 14.34 9.83 -16.57
N ASP A 197 15.07 8.73 -16.71
CA ASP A 197 16.47 8.70 -17.16
C ASP A 197 16.76 7.54 -18.13
N THR A 198 17.89 7.65 -18.82
CA THR A 198 18.49 6.62 -19.68
C THR A 198 19.40 5.70 -18.86
N ILE A 199 19.55 4.45 -19.29
CA ILE A 199 20.46 3.50 -18.64
C ILE A 199 21.92 3.99 -18.57
N SER A 200 22.65 3.47 -17.57
CA SER A 200 24.06 3.76 -17.35
C SER A 200 24.94 3.31 -18.53
N GLU A 201 26.13 3.92 -18.67
CA GLU A 201 27.10 3.50 -19.70
C GLU A 201 27.54 2.04 -19.51
N SER A 202 27.68 1.59 -18.26
CA SER A 202 28.03 0.20 -17.92
C SER A 202 26.96 -0.78 -18.37
N ASP A 203 25.69 -0.46 -18.20
CA ASP A 203 24.58 -1.35 -18.58
C ASP A 203 24.44 -1.44 -20.10
N TYR A 204 24.61 -0.31 -20.80
CA TYR A 204 24.61 -0.31 -22.26
C TYR A 204 25.80 -1.09 -22.83
N ALA A 205 27.01 -0.92 -22.27
CA ALA A 205 28.18 -1.70 -22.66
C ALA A 205 27.97 -3.21 -22.40
N HIS A 206 27.28 -3.56 -21.32
CA HIS A 206 26.88 -4.95 -21.06
C HIS A 206 25.91 -5.48 -22.12
N ALA A 207 24.89 -4.70 -22.50
CA ALA A 207 23.95 -5.06 -23.57
C ALA A 207 24.66 -5.25 -24.93
N GLU A 208 25.60 -4.38 -25.29
CA GLU A 208 26.42 -4.52 -26.49
C GLU A 208 27.26 -5.80 -26.45
N ASN A 209 27.86 -6.10 -25.30
CA ASN A 209 28.63 -7.33 -25.11
C ASN A 209 27.75 -8.58 -25.30
N ILE A 210 26.55 -8.62 -24.71
CA ILE A 210 25.58 -9.72 -24.93
C ILE A 210 25.25 -9.83 -26.42
N TRP A 211 24.92 -8.71 -27.07
CA TRP A 211 24.56 -8.69 -28.49
C TRP A 211 25.64 -9.32 -29.37
N GLN A 212 26.90 -8.93 -29.16
CA GLN A 212 28.05 -9.42 -29.91
C GLN A 212 28.39 -10.87 -29.56
N ARG A 213 28.46 -11.21 -28.26
CA ARG A 213 28.95 -12.51 -27.77
C ARG A 213 28.01 -13.65 -28.13
N PHE A 214 26.71 -13.41 -28.08
CA PHE A 214 25.67 -14.38 -28.46
C PHE A 214 25.28 -14.32 -29.94
N ALA A 215 25.98 -13.51 -30.75
CA ALA A 215 25.73 -13.34 -32.18
C ALA A 215 24.24 -13.05 -32.49
N ILE A 216 23.67 -12.11 -31.74
CA ILE A 216 22.27 -11.73 -31.84
C ILE A 216 22.05 -10.98 -33.16
N GLN A 217 21.02 -11.38 -33.90
CA GLN A 217 20.77 -10.90 -35.26
C GLN A 217 19.66 -9.87 -35.35
N THR A 218 18.71 -9.90 -34.40
CA THR A 218 17.54 -9.04 -34.38
C THR A 218 17.19 -8.67 -32.95
N LEU A 219 16.55 -7.51 -32.75
CA LEU A 219 16.09 -7.06 -31.45
C LEU A 219 15.07 -8.03 -30.82
N GLY A 220 14.30 -8.75 -31.63
CA GLY A 220 13.43 -9.83 -31.17
C GLY A 220 14.18 -11.01 -30.55
N LYS A 221 15.33 -11.40 -31.11
CA LYS A 221 16.18 -12.44 -30.49
C LYS A 221 16.83 -11.95 -29.19
N TYR A 222 17.13 -10.65 -29.10
CA TYR A 222 17.59 -10.03 -27.86
C TYR A 222 16.48 -10.08 -26.81
N SER A 223 15.25 -9.69 -27.17
CA SER A 223 14.07 -9.77 -26.32
C SER A 223 13.80 -11.19 -25.81
N ASP A 224 13.87 -12.20 -26.69
CA ASP A 224 13.69 -13.61 -26.29
C ASP A 224 14.75 -14.05 -25.27
N LEU A 225 16.02 -13.67 -25.48
CA LEU A 225 17.10 -14.01 -24.54
C LEU A 225 16.93 -13.26 -23.21
N TYR A 226 16.59 -11.98 -23.26
CA TYR A 226 16.31 -11.12 -22.11
C TYR A 226 15.20 -11.73 -21.24
N LEU A 227 14.01 -11.92 -21.81
CA LEU A 227 12.85 -12.49 -21.11
C LEU A 227 13.13 -13.89 -20.57
N LYS A 228 13.80 -14.74 -21.35
CA LYS A 228 14.15 -16.09 -20.91
C LYS A 228 15.09 -16.06 -19.71
N THR A 229 16.06 -15.14 -19.70
CA THR A 229 17.01 -15.00 -18.59
C THR A 229 16.30 -14.53 -17.34
N ASP A 230 15.45 -13.51 -17.43
CA ASP A 230 14.65 -13.00 -16.31
C ASP A 230 13.75 -14.07 -15.69
N VAL A 231 13.04 -14.84 -16.52
CA VAL A 231 12.17 -15.95 -16.05
C VAL A 231 12.99 -17.04 -15.35
N LEU A 232 14.16 -17.40 -15.90
CA LEU A 232 15.03 -18.41 -15.31
C LEU A 232 15.69 -17.90 -14.01
N LEU A 233 16.07 -16.63 -13.94
CA LEU A 233 16.58 -16.00 -12.72
C LEU A 233 15.51 -16.01 -11.63
N LEU A 234 14.29 -15.55 -11.93
CA LEU A 234 13.16 -15.61 -11.01
C LEU A 234 12.90 -17.03 -10.51
N ALA A 235 12.95 -18.02 -11.40
CA ALA A 235 12.79 -19.42 -11.01
C ALA A 235 13.88 -19.88 -10.03
N ASN A 236 15.15 -19.50 -10.25
CA ASN A 236 16.20 -19.82 -9.29
C ASN A 236 15.99 -19.09 -7.96
N ILE A 237 15.69 -17.79 -7.99
CA ILE A 237 15.45 -16.98 -6.78
C ILE A 237 14.34 -17.62 -5.94
N PHE A 238 13.19 -17.89 -6.55
CA PHE A 238 12.05 -18.42 -5.83
C PHE A 238 12.25 -19.87 -5.36
N GLU A 239 12.91 -20.75 -6.14
CA GLU A 239 13.24 -22.09 -5.66
C GLU A 239 14.24 -22.07 -4.49
N ASN A 240 15.25 -21.19 -4.52
CA ASN A 240 16.17 -21.03 -3.40
C ASN A 240 15.44 -20.49 -2.15
N PHE A 241 14.55 -19.53 -2.33
CA PHE A 241 13.70 -19.04 -1.24
C PHE A 241 12.82 -20.16 -0.66
N ARG A 242 12.18 -20.98 -1.51
CA ARG A 242 11.41 -22.16 -1.07
C ARG A 242 12.27 -23.15 -0.28
N ASP A 243 13.47 -23.47 -0.76
CA ASP A 243 14.41 -24.36 -0.07
C ASP A 243 14.79 -23.80 1.32
N SER A 244 15.03 -22.50 1.42
CA SER A 244 15.30 -21.81 2.69
C SER A 244 14.09 -21.86 3.63
N CYS A 245 12.88 -21.57 3.15
CA CYS A 245 11.64 -21.67 3.93
C CYS A 245 11.39 -23.09 4.47
N ILE A 246 11.60 -24.11 3.63
CA ILE A 246 11.45 -25.51 4.02
C ILE A 246 12.50 -25.90 5.05
N THR A 247 13.75 -25.45 4.86
CA THR A 247 14.84 -25.75 5.80
C THR A 247 14.61 -25.09 7.17
N SER A 248 14.19 -23.83 7.18
CA SER A 248 14.02 -23.03 8.40
C SER A 248 12.73 -23.39 9.16
N TYR A 249 11.62 -23.61 8.46
CA TYR A 249 10.29 -23.76 9.07
C TYR A 249 9.55 -25.07 8.71
N GLY A 250 10.06 -25.83 7.75
CA GLY A 250 9.40 -27.03 7.24
C GLY A 250 8.07 -26.73 6.55
N LEU A 251 7.93 -25.54 5.97
CA LEU A 251 6.78 -25.09 5.19
C LEU A 251 7.29 -24.60 3.83
N ASP A 252 6.49 -24.82 2.79
CA ASP A 252 6.82 -24.41 1.43
C ASP A 252 6.02 -23.15 1.06
N ALA A 253 6.75 -22.06 0.79
CA ALA A 253 6.18 -20.75 0.49
C ALA A 253 5.24 -20.75 -0.73
N ALA A 254 5.42 -21.68 -1.67
CA ALA A 254 4.59 -21.76 -2.87
C ALA A 254 3.11 -22.16 -2.60
N TYR A 255 2.78 -22.60 -1.38
CA TYR A 255 1.40 -22.86 -0.96
C TYR A 255 0.66 -21.63 -0.44
N TYR A 256 1.38 -20.52 -0.24
CA TYR A 256 0.87 -19.29 0.34
C TYR A 256 0.63 -18.23 -0.74
N TYR A 257 -0.03 -17.14 -0.35
CA TYR A 257 -0.29 -15.99 -1.22
C TYR A 257 0.71 -14.85 -0.98
N THR A 258 1.19 -14.70 0.25
CA THR A 258 2.08 -13.63 0.70
C THR A 258 2.98 -14.15 1.83
N LEU A 259 4.07 -13.45 2.12
CA LEU A 259 4.94 -13.77 3.25
C LEU A 259 4.19 -13.72 4.59
N PRO A 260 3.38 -12.69 4.92
CA PRO A 260 2.64 -12.69 6.20
C PRO A 260 1.73 -13.91 6.41
N GLY A 261 1.13 -14.44 5.33
CA GLY A 261 0.36 -15.69 5.41
C GLY A 261 1.25 -16.89 5.76
N PHE A 262 2.43 -16.98 5.14
CA PHE A 262 3.43 -18.01 5.43
C PHE A 262 3.97 -17.90 6.86
N THR A 263 4.34 -16.70 7.28
CA THR A 263 4.85 -16.37 8.61
C THR A 263 3.89 -16.78 9.71
N TRP A 264 2.60 -16.45 9.54
CA TRP A 264 1.57 -16.81 10.52
C TRP A 264 1.51 -18.32 10.77
N ASP A 265 1.51 -19.11 9.70
CA ASP A 265 1.48 -20.57 9.81
C ASP A 265 2.81 -21.15 10.33
N ALA A 266 3.94 -20.55 9.97
CA ALA A 266 5.25 -20.91 10.52
C ALA A 266 5.29 -20.71 12.04
N MET A 267 4.80 -19.56 12.51
CA MET A 267 4.66 -19.23 13.93
C MET A 267 3.72 -20.21 14.64
N LEU A 268 2.54 -20.49 14.09
CA LEU A 268 1.59 -21.45 14.67
C LEU A 268 2.19 -22.86 14.77
N LYS A 269 2.88 -23.32 13.72
CA LYS A 269 3.55 -24.62 13.68
C LYS A 269 4.67 -24.71 14.72
N HIS A 270 5.46 -23.65 14.86
CA HIS A 270 6.60 -23.61 15.79
C HIS A 270 6.14 -23.54 17.26
N THR A 271 5.22 -22.64 17.57
CA THR A 271 4.75 -22.39 18.94
C THR A 271 3.72 -23.41 19.41
N ARG A 272 2.96 -24.02 18.48
CA ARG A 272 1.81 -24.89 18.75
C ARG A 272 0.75 -24.22 19.61
N ILE A 273 0.69 -22.90 19.61
CA ILE A 273 -0.29 -22.13 20.37
C ILE A 273 -1.69 -22.39 19.81
N ASN A 274 -2.69 -22.42 20.69
CA ASN A 274 -4.09 -22.52 20.33
C ASN A 274 -4.83 -21.30 20.85
N PHE A 275 -5.24 -20.42 19.94
CA PHE A 275 -5.95 -19.19 20.27
C PHE A 275 -7.43 -19.46 20.51
N GLU A 276 -7.94 -18.97 21.63
CA GLU A 276 -9.38 -18.79 21.80
C GLU A 276 -9.85 -17.64 20.89
N LEU A 277 -10.92 -17.88 20.14
CA LEU A 277 -11.57 -16.86 19.33
C LEU A 277 -12.67 -16.19 20.16
N LEU A 278 -12.68 -14.86 20.21
CA LEU A 278 -13.71 -14.09 20.90
C LEU A 278 -15.08 -14.36 20.25
N THR A 279 -16.02 -14.89 21.04
CA THR A 279 -17.40 -15.13 20.59
C THR A 279 -18.37 -14.04 21.01
N ASP A 280 -17.98 -13.18 21.94
CA ASP A 280 -18.75 -12.03 22.41
C ASP A 280 -18.36 -10.77 21.61
N ILE A 281 -19.35 -10.14 20.98
CA ILE A 281 -19.17 -8.92 20.20
C ILE A 281 -18.71 -7.74 21.06
N ASP A 282 -19.12 -7.69 22.33
CA ASP A 282 -18.73 -6.62 23.23
C ASP A 282 -17.24 -6.71 23.60
N MET A 283 -16.69 -7.93 23.67
CA MET A 283 -15.24 -8.15 23.84
C MET A 283 -14.48 -7.69 22.59
N VAL A 284 -14.97 -8.05 21.40
CA VAL A 284 -14.35 -7.62 20.12
C VAL A 284 -14.31 -6.10 20.04
N MET A 285 -15.45 -5.42 20.23
CA MET A 285 -15.51 -3.95 20.21
C MET A 285 -14.68 -3.31 21.32
N PHE A 286 -14.55 -3.96 22.48
CA PHE A 286 -13.70 -3.47 23.57
C PHE A 286 -12.21 -3.51 23.19
N ILE A 287 -11.75 -4.62 22.62
CA ILE A 287 -10.37 -4.76 22.14
C ILE A 287 -10.08 -3.78 21.00
N GLU A 288 -10.98 -3.66 20.01
CA GLU A 288 -10.83 -2.73 18.90
C GLU A 288 -10.68 -1.27 19.36
N ARG A 289 -11.38 -0.89 20.43
CA ARG A 289 -11.25 0.45 21.03
C ARG A 289 -9.93 0.66 21.78
N GLY A 290 -9.24 -0.42 22.14
CA GLY A 290 -7.91 -0.40 22.75
C GLY A 290 -6.77 -0.36 21.74
N ILE A 291 -7.03 -0.69 20.47
CA ILE A 291 -6.03 -0.65 19.41
C ILE A 291 -5.65 0.81 19.10
N ARG A 292 -4.38 1.13 19.30
CA ARG A 292 -3.75 2.42 19.00
C ARG A 292 -2.31 2.14 18.56
N GLY A 293 -1.94 2.63 17.37
CA GLY A 293 -0.64 2.33 16.73
C GLY A 293 0.59 2.83 17.50
N GLY A 294 1.71 2.91 16.80
CA GLY A 294 2.95 3.53 17.27
C GLY A 294 2.71 4.94 17.81
N LEU A 295 3.46 5.33 18.84
CA LEU A 295 3.40 6.69 19.36
C LEU A 295 4.40 7.52 18.57
N SER A 296 3.92 8.48 17.81
CA SER A 296 4.76 9.50 17.18
C SER A 296 4.38 10.86 17.77
N GLN A 297 5.37 11.55 18.34
CA GLN A 297 5.19 12.79 19.06
C GLN A 297 6.35 13.73 18.73
N CYS A 298 6.02 14.91 18.23
CA CYS A 298 6.98 15.95 17.89
C CYS A 298 6.84 17.09 18.91
N SER A 299 7.77 17.15 19.85
CA SER A 299 7.77 18.14 20.94
C SER A 299 8.26 19.52 20.46
N ASN A 300 9.21 19.54 19.53
CA ASN A 300 9.76 20.74 18.91
C ASN A 300 9.57 20.75 17.39
N ARG A 301 9.03 21.85 16.83
CA ARG A 301 8.73 21.95 15.39
C ARG A 301 9.96 21.98 14.48
N TYR A 302 11.07 22.48 15.00
CA TYR A 302 12.31 22.63 14.25
C TYR A 302 13.47 22.81 15.20
N ALA A 303 14.58 22.24 14.79
CA ALA A 303 15.58 21.68 15.64
C ALA A 303 16.86 21.59 14.78
N ARG A 304 17.99 22.15 15.22
CA ARG A 304 19.21 22.26 14.40
C ARG A 304 20.45 22.30 15.25
N ALA A 305 21.26 21.24 15.15
CA ALA A 305 22.58 21.21 15.75
C ALA A 305 23.50 22.34 15.25
N ASN A 306 24.31 22.86 16.17
CA ASN A 306 25.41 23.76 15.92
C ASN A 306 26.65 23.22 16.64
N ASN A 307 27.37 22.30 16.02
CA ASN A 307 28.61 21.77 16.59
C ASN A 307 29.79 21.87 15.61
N LYS A 308 31.00 21.84 16.17
CA LYS A 308 32.28 22.04 15.47
C LYS A 308 32.58 21.05 14.33
N TYR A 309 31.79 19.98 14.19
CA TYR A 309 31.96 18.98 13.14
C TYR A 309 31.12 19.28 11.89
N MET A 310 30.21 20.25 11.96
CA MET A 310 29.35 20.64 10.84
C MET A 310 29.98 21.77 10.02
N GLU A 311 29.79 21.73 8.70
CA GLU A 311 30.31 22.76 7.78
C GLU A 311 29.70 24.15 8.03
N SER A 312 28.45 24.18 8.51
CA SER A 312 27.71 25.40 8.85
C SER A 312 27.89 25.86 10.31
N TYR A 313 28.92 25.36 11.00
CA TYR A 313 29.19 25.70 12.40
C TYR A 313 29.42 27.20 12.61
N ASP A 314 28.63 27.80 13.50
CA ASP A 314 28.78 29.17 13.93
C ASP A 314 29.42 29.21 15.33
N PRO A 315 30.70 29.61 15.46
CA PRO A 315 31.38 29.69 16.75
C PRO A 315 30.84 30.81 17.67
N LEU A 316 29.89 31.64 17.17
CA LEU A 316 29.21 32.66 17.97
C LEU A 316 27.94 32.13 18.65
N LYS A 317 27.46 30.94 18.26
CA LYS A 317 26.30 30.28 18.87
C LYS A 317 26.75 29.19 19.86
N PRO A 318 25.94 28.86 20.88
CA PRO A 318 26.19 27.71 21.75
C PRO A 318 26.38 26.43 20.94
N SER A 319 27.20 25.51 21.47
CA SER A 319 27.35 24.21 20.83
C SER A 319 26.08 23.38 21.08
N SER A 320 25.47 22.81 20.05
CA SER A 320 24.35 21.88 20.20
C SER A 320 24.53 20.64 19.32
N TYR A 321 24.06 19.51 19.82
CA TYR A 321 24.15 18.19 19.20
C TYR A 321 22.77 17.57 19.13
N LEU A 322 22.50 16.80 18.07
CA LEU A 322 21.29 15.98 17.98
C LEU A 322 21.72 14.54 18.15
N THR A 323 20.99 13.80 18.97
CA THR A 323 21.26 12.38 19.21
C THR A 323 20.04 11.58 18.81
N TYR A 324 20.24 10.59 17.95
CA TYR A 324 19.18 9.68 17.51
C TYR A 324 19.28 8.36 18.25
N PHE A 325 18.20 7.98 18.93
CA PHE A 325 18.07 6.70 19.64
C PHE A 325 16.99 5.85 18.98
N ASP A 326 17.35 4.61 18.64
CA ASP A 326 16.40 3.63 18.10
C ASP A 326 16.37 2.36 18.97
N VAL A 327 15.16 1.92 19.31
CA VAL A 327 14.97 0.68 20.08
C VAL A 327 15.03 -0.50 19.14
N ASN A 328 16.16 -1.21 19.17
CA ASN A 328 16.35 -2.44 18.41
C ASN A 328 15.19 -3.45 18.57
N ASN A 329 14.31 -3.56 17.56
CA ASN A 329 13.22 -4.53 17.47
C ASN A 329 12.24 -4.43 18.67
N LEU A 330 11.68 -3.24 18.86
CA LEU A 330 10.76 -2.90 19.94
C LEU A 330 9.57 -3.85 20.00
N TYR A 331 8.94 -4.12 18.85
CA TYR A 331 7.82 -5.04 18.79
C TYR A 331 8.24 -6.48 19.04
N GLY A 332 9.43 -6.91 18.61
CA GLY A 332 9.96 -8.22 18.96
C GLY A 332 10.21 -8.41 20.46
N TRP A 333 10.63 -7.34 21.15
CA TRP A 333 10.73 -7.33 22.61
C TRP A 333 9.35 -7.50 23.25
N ALA A 334 8.34 -6.73 22.81
CA ALA A 334 6.97 -6.81 23.31
C ALA A 334 6.34 -8.19 23.01
N MET A 335 6.58 -8.73 21.81
CA MET A 335 6.18 -10.08 21.40
C MET A 335 6.82 -11.18 22.27
N SER A 336 7.94 -10.90 22.91
CA SER A 336 8.61 -11.84 23.82
C SER A 336 8.06 -11.81 25.26
N GLN A 337 7.17 -10.87 25.57
CA GLN A 337 6.50 -10.76 26.87
C GLN A 337 5.30 -11.73 26.99
N PRO A 338 4.73 -11.92 28.19
CA PRO A 338 3.48 -12.64 28.35
C PRO A 338 2.34 -12.01 27.53
N LEU A 339 1.77 -12.78 26.62
CA LEU A 339 0.68 -12.35 25.73
C LEU A 339 -0.58 -13.20 25.94
N PRO A 340 -1.78 -12.61 25.78
CA PRO A 340 -3.05 -13.33 25.86
C PRO A 340 -3.17 -14.47 24.85
N TYR A 341 -3.88 -15.54 25.21
CA TYR A 341 -4.22 -16.62 24.27
C TYR A 341 -5.55 -17.34 24.52
N ALA A 342 -6.09 -17.32 25.76
CA ALA A 342 -7.32 -18.03 26.11
C ALA A 342 -7.97 -17.51 27.41
N ASP A 343 -9.08 -18.14 27.81
CA ASP A 343 -9.83 -17.93 29.05
C ASP A 343 -10.38 -16.50 29.21
N PHE A 344 -10.92 -15.94 28.12
CA PHE A 344 -11.46 -14.57 28.10
C PHE A 344 -12.78 -14.48 28.86
N GLN A 345 -12.80 -13.70 29.95
CA GLN A 345 -13.99 -13.54 30.79
C GLN A 345 -14.12 -12.11 31.31
N TRP A 346 -15.34 -11.58 31.30
CA TRP A 346 -15.65 -10.35 32.02
C TRP A 346 -15.60 -10.59 33.53
N VAL A 347 -14.96 -9.69 34.27
CA VAL A 347 -15.00 -9.71 35.74
C VAL A 347 -16.34 -9.14 36.22
N ASP A 348 -17.07 -9.90 37.04
CA ASP A 348 -18.42 -9.54 37.49
C ASP A 348 -18.46 -8.31 38.41
N ASP A 349 -17.50 -8.17 39.34
CA ASP A 349 -17.39 -7.05 40.26
C ASP A 349 -16.01 -6.40 40.16
N VAL A 350 -16.00 -5.14 39.73
CA VAL A 350 -14.78 -4.34 39.49
C VAL A 350 -14.57 -3.27 40.57
N SER A 351 -15.46 -3.17 41.55
CA SER A 351 -15.48 -2.08 42.53
C SER A 351 -14.21 -2.01 43.38
N ASP A 352 -13.67 -3.18 43.74
CA ASP A 352 -12.46 -3.34 44.56
C ASP A 352 -11.27 -3.89 43.73
N PHE A 353 -11.30 -3.74 42.40
CA PHE A 353 -10.24 -4.27 41.55
C PHE A 353 -8.95 -3.47 41.69
N ASP A 354 -7.92 -4.06 42.27
CA ASP A 354 -6.59 -3.45 42.43
C ASP A 354 -5.63 -3.93 41.34
N VAL A 355 -5.46 -3.11 40.30
CA VAL A 355 -4.54 -3.39 39.19
C VAL A 355 -3.07 -3.46 39.65
N ASN A 356 -2.69 -2.72 40.71
CA ASN A 356 -1.31 -2.67 41.18
C ASN A 356 -0.91 -3.90 42.00
N SER A 357 -1.87 -4.73 42.39
CA SER A 357 -1.62 -6.02 43.05
C SER A 357 -1.20 -7.15 42.10
N ILE A 358 -1.33 -6.95 40.79
CA ILE A 358 -1.04 -7.98 39.78
C ILE A 358 0.46 -8.09 39.55
N ALA A 359 1.01 -9.29 39.75
CA ALA A 359 2.43 -9.55 39.52
C ALA A 359 2.79 -9.51 38.02
N PRO A 360 3.98 -9.01 37.64
CA PRO A 360 4.43 -8.99 36.24
C PRO A 360 4.50 -10.38 35.59
N ASP A 361 4.75 -11.43 36.36
CA ASP A 361 4.84 -12.84 35.92
C ASP A 361 3.54 -13.63 36.11
N SER A 362 2.43 -12.95 36.41
CA SER A 362 1.11 -13.57 36.55
C SER A 362 0.71 -14.33 35.27
N SER A 363 0.23 -15.56 35.44
CA SER A 363 -0.37 -16.36 34.35
C SER A 363 -1.71 -15.78 33.86
N THR A 364 -2.26 -14.81 34.58
CA THR A 364 -3.52 -14.14 34.28
C THR A 364 -3.26 -12.66 34.05
N GLY A 365 -3.67 -12.16 32.88
CA GLY A 365 -3.59 -10.76 32.50
C GLY A 365 -4.97 -10.12 32.40
N TYR A 366 -4.98 -8.80 32.25
CA TYR A 366 -6.20 -8.00 32.21
C TYR A 366 -6.10 -6.84 31.22
N ILE A 367 -7.24 -6.51 30.60
CA ILE A 367 -7.47 -5.26 29.87
C ILE A 367 -8.61 -4.52 30.54
N LEU A 368 -8.42 -3.25 30.86
CA LEU A 368 -9.34 -2.45 31.65
C LEU A 368 -9.91 -1.29 30.84
N GLY A 369 -11.20 -1.00 31.05
CA GLY A 369 -11.85 0.20 30.57
C GLY A 369 -11.96 1.21 31.71
N VAL A 370 -11.16 2.27 31.70
CA VAL A 370 -10.97 3.18 32.85
C VAL A 370 -11.21 4.65 32.49
N ASP A 371 -11.56 5.44 33.50
CA ASP A 371 -11.39 6.89 33.46
C ASP A 371 -10.11 7.25 34.22
N LEU A 372 -9.23 8.03 33.60
CA LEU A 372 -7.95 8.48 34.17
C LEU A 372 -7.95 9.99 34.31
N GLU A 373 -7.68 10.48 35.52
CA GLU A 373 -7.31 11.87 35.75
C GLU A 373 -5.83 12.04 35.44
N TYR A 374 -5.50 13.10 34.71
CA TYR A 374 -4.15 13.55 34.42
C TYR A 374 -3.84 14.82 35.23
N PRO A 375 -3.25 14.68 36.43
CA PRO A 375 -3.03 15.82 37.31
C PRO A 375 -2.19 16.93 36.67
N GLN A 376 -2.63 18.17 36.82
CA GLN A 376 -1.96 19.34 36.23
C GLN A 376 -0.50 19.52 36.64
N HIS A 377 -0.11 19.06 37.84
CA HIS A 377 1.27 19.16 38.31
C HIS A 377 2.24 18.23 37.59
N LEU A 378 1.74 17.28 36.78
CA LEU A 378 2.54 16.38 35.95
C LEU A 378 2.69 16.91 34.51
N HIS A 379 2.00 18.01 34.16
CA HIS A 379 1.95 18.48 32.78
C HIS A 379 3.32 18.91 32.26
N ASP A 380 4.10 19.61 33.09
CA ASP A 380 5.44 20.05 32.70
C ASP A 380 6.39 18.85 32.57
N ALA A 381 6.30 17.87 33.49
CA ALA A 381 7.17 16.69 33.49
C ALA A 381 6.86 15.69 32.36
N HIS A 382 5.62 15.65 31.86
CA HIS A 382 5.23 14.71 30.82
C HIS A 382 4.92 15.41 29.49
N THR A 383 5.37 16.65 29.30
CA THR A 383 4.99 17.45 28.13
C THR A 383 5.55 16.88 26.84
N ASP A 384 6.75 16.29 26.89
CA ASP A 384 7.44 15.78 25.73
C ASP A 384 6.86 14.43 25.29
N LEU A 385 6.63 13.50 26.24
CA LEU A 385 6.00 12.21 25.94
C LEU A 385 4.77 11.88 26.82
N PRO A 386 3.59 12.47 26.54
CA PRO A 386 2.38 12.20 27.33
C PRO A 386 1.90 10.74 27.31
N PHE A 387 1.59 10.20 28.49
CA PHE A 387 0.92 8.90 28.64
C PHE A 387 -0.48 8.82 27.98
N CYS A 388 -0.85 7.60 27.59
CA CYS A 388 -2.20 7.22 27.15
C CYS A 388 -2.70 8.01 25.92
N PRO A 389 -2.04 7.91 24.75
CA PRO A 389 -2.45 8.64 23.55
C PRO A 389 -3.87 8.26 23.12
N THR A 390 -4.58 9.20 22.49
CA THR A 390 -5.99 9.06 22.07
C THR A 390 -6.16 9.32 20.58
N ARG A 391 -6.96 8.50 19.90
CA ARG A 391 -7.32 8.74 18.50
C ARG A 391 -8.45 9.78 18.45
N ASP A 392 -8.13 11.00 18.02
CA ASP A 392 -9.08 12.12 17.93
C ASP A 392 -8.65 13.12 16.85
N LYS A 393 -9.52 14.08 16.52
CA LYS A 393 -9.27 15.09 15.51
C LYS A 393 -8.44 16.23 16.08
N PRO A 394 -7.26 16.54 15.52
CA PRO A 394 -6.55 17.75 15.88
C PRO A 394 -7.42 18.99 15.62
N PRO A 395 -7.26 20.08 16.42
CA PRO A 395 -7.98 21.32 16.18
C PRO A 395 -7.84 21.81 14.73
N GLY A 396 -8.97 22.02 14.05
CA GLY A 396 -8.99 22.50 12.66
C GLY A 396 -8.69 21.45 11.59
N LYS A 397 -8.47 20.18 11.95
CA LYS A 397 -8.28 19.06 11.01
C LYS A 397 -9.54 18.16 10.97
N ARG A 398 -9.77 17.50 9.83
CA ARG A 398 -10.96 16.65 9.61
C ARG A 398 -10.70 15.17 9.90
N GLN A 399 -9.44 14.74 9.85
CA GLN A 399 -8.98 13.36 10.05
C GLN A 399 -8.61 13.10 11.51
N ASP A 400 -8.86 11.88 11.96
CA ASP A 400 -8.42 11.43 13.28
C ASP A 400 -6.92 11.16 13.23
N LYS A 401 -6.18 11.65 14.21
CA LYS A 401 -4.77 11.31 14.45
C LYS A 401 -4.63 10.68 15.82
N LEU A 402 -3.53 9.96 16.04
CA LEU A 402 -3.15 9.58 17.39
C LEU A 402 -2.54 10.81 18.07
N LEU A 403 -3.13 11.25 19.17
CA LEU A 403 -2.73 12.46 19.88
C LEU A 403 -2.20 12.09 21.28
N ALA A 404 -0.95 12.43 21.55
CA ALA A 404 -0.43 12.46 22.91
C ALA A 404 -0.93 13.74 23.59
N THR A 405 -1.85 13.61 24.55
CA THR A 405 -2.45 14.77 25.23
C THR A 405 -2.32 14.62 26.74
N LEU A 406 -2.20 15.74 27.43
CA LEU A 406 -2.19 15.83 28.90
C LEU A 406 -3.61 15.92 29.50
N TYR A 407 -4.65 15.64 28.71
CA TYR A 407 -6.04 15.67 29.16
C TYR A 407 -6.42 14.42 29.95
N ASP A 408 -7.47 14.54 30.76
CA ASP A 408 -8.14 13.38 31.36
C ASP A 408 -8.61 12.42 30.25
N LYS A 409 -8.60 11.12 30.54
CA LYS A 409 -8.99 10.08 29.61
C LYS A 409 -10.29 9.45 30.07
N GLU A 410 -11.30 9.41 29.20
CA GLU A 410 -12.59 8.78 29.50
C GLU A 410 -12.73 7.44 28.78
N ARG A 411 -13.18 6.41 29.50
CA ARG A 411 -13.43 5.05 28.99
C ARG A 411 -12.26 4.45 28.20
N TYR A 412 -11.05 4.87 28.56
CA TYR A 412 -9.79 4.45 27.95
C TYR A 412 -9.61 2.94 28.14
N VAL A 413 -9.26 2.24 27.06
CA VAL A 413 -9.01 0.79 27.09
C VAL A 413 -7.51 0.56 27.09
N ILE A 414 -7.01 -0.11 28.11
CA ILE A 414 -5.57 -0.23 28.37
C ILE A 414 -5.22 -1.59 28.96
N HIS A 415 -4.08 -2.13 28.56
CA HIS A 415 -3.46 -3.30 29.13
C HIS A 415 -2.97 -3.03 30.56
N TYR A 416 -3.13 -3.98 31.47
CA TYR A 416 -2.85 -3.75 32.90
C TYR A 416 -1.42 -3.28 33.18
N ARG A 417 -0.41 -3.75 32.45
CA ARG A 417 0.99 -3.32 32.65
C ARG A 417 1.20 -1.84 32.31
N ASN A 418 0.62 -1.37 31.21
CA ASN A 418 0.69 0.03 30.82
C ASN A 418 -0.05 0.89 31.85
N LEU A 419 -1.22 0.44 32.31
CA LEU A 419 -1.96 1.13 33.39
C LEU A 419 -1.17 1.20 34.70
N GLN A 420 -0.47 0.12 35.09
CA GLN A 420 0.40 0.12 36.28
C GLN A 420 1.49 1.19 36.16
N GLN A 421 2.15 1.28 35.00
CA GLN A 421 3.17 2.31 34.75
C GLN A 421 2.56 3.71 34.83
N CYS A 422 1.43 3.98 34.15
CA CYS A 422 0.75 5.27 34.26
C CYS A 422 0.46 5.67 35.71
N THR A 423 -0.01 4.74 36.55
CA THR A 423 -0.26 5.03 37.97
C THR A 423 1.01 5.22 38.81
N ARG A 424 2.12 4.59 38.41
CA ARG A 424 3.45 4.80 39.03
C ARG A 424 3.95 6.22 38.78
N HIS A 425 3.73 6.73 37.57
CA HIS A 425 4.02 8.12 37.17
C HIS A 425 2.91 9.11 37.56
N GLY A 426 2.02 8.74 38.50
CA GLY A 426 1.13 9.69 39.16
C GLY A 426 -0.24 9.94 38.51
N LEU A 427 -0.56 9.31 37.37
CA LEU A 427 -1.93 9.33 36.84
C LEU A 427 -2.88 8.61 37.81
N ARG A 428 -4.13 9.07 37.91
CA ARG A 428 -5.09 8.57 38.90
C ARG A 428 -6.28 7.90 38.24
N ILE A 429 -6.57 6.68 38.67
CA ILE A 429 -7.78 5.96 38.25
C ILE A 429 -8.98 6.58 38.96
N ILE A 430 -9.85 7.24 38.20
CA ILE A 430 -11.11 7.80 38.70
C ILE A 430 -12.18 6.71 38.78
N LYS A 431 -12.24 5.84 37.77
CA LYS A 431 -13.25 4.79 37.68
C LYS A 431 -12.80 3.63 36.81
N ILE A 432 -13.12 2.41 37.25
CA ILE A 432 -13.05 1.21 36.42
C ILE A 432 -14.47 0.87 35.96
N HIS A 433 -14.70 0.83 34.64
CA HIS A 433 -16.02 0.51 34.06
C HIS A 433 -16.20 -0.98 33.80
N ARG A 434 -15.13 -1.65 33.36
CA ARG A 434 -15.12 -3.08 33.03
C ARG A 434 -13.70 -3.60 32.96
N VAL A 435 -13.54 -4.89 33.26
CA VAL A 435 -12.26 -5.60 33.21
C VAL A 435 -12.46 -6.89 32.46
N LEU A 436 -11.63 -7.10 31.44
CA LEU A 436 -11.53 -8.36 30.69
C LEU A 436 -10.30 -9.12 31.20
N GLN A 437 -10.54 -10.28 31.79
CA GLN A 437 -9.49 -11.20 32.25
C GLN A 437 -9.15 -12.21 31.14
N PHE A 438 -7.89 -12.66 31.09
CA PHE A 438 -7.42 -13.71 30.18
C PHE A 438 -6.22 -14.48 30.73
N ALA A 439 -5.98 -15.68 30.21
CA ALA A 439 -4.74 -16.42 30.37
C ALA A 439 -3.65 -15.86 29.44
N GLN A 440 -2.43 -15.71 29.97
CA GLN A 440 -1.28 -15.20 29.24
C GLN A 440 -0.01 -16.02 29.49
N SER A 441 0.90 -16.03 28.51
CA SER A 441 2.24 -16.62 28.64
C SER A 441 3.17 -16.07 27.55
N ALA A 442 4.48 -16.21 27.72
CA ALA A 442 5.46 -15.78 26.70
C ALA A 442 5.57 -16.78 25.54
N TRP A 443 4.44 -17.12 24.91
CA TRP A 443 4.35 -18.18 23.91
C TRP A 443 5.05 -17.84 22.59
N LEU A 444 5.12 -16.56 22.22
CA LEU A 444 5.72 -16.10 20.96
C LEU A 444 7.25 -15.92 21.06
N ARG A 445 7.79 -15.77 22.28
CA ARG A 445 9.22 -15.56 22.55
C ARG A 445 10.14 -16.53 21.81
N ARG A 446 9.81 -17.83 21.80
CA ARG A 446 10.65 -18.86 21.14
C ARG A 446 10.75 -18.67 19.63
N TYR A 447 9.69 -18.17 19.00
CA TYR A 447 9.67 -17.89 17.58
C TYR A 447 10.50 -16.63 17.26
N ILE A 448 10.39 -15.58 18.08
CA ILE A 448 11.25 -14.39 17.94
C ILE A 448 12.73 -14.77 18.10
N GLU A 449 13.08 -15.53 19.14
CA GLU A 449 14.45 -16.02 19.38
C GLU A 449 14.97 -16.90 18.23
N LEU A 450 14.10 -17.71 17.60
CA LEU A 450 14.44 -18.51 16.43
C LEU A 450 14.82 -17.62 15.24
N ASN A 451 13.98 -16.62 14.92
CA ASN A 451 14.22 -15.71 13.81
C ASN A 451 15.45 -14.84 14.05
N THR A 452 15.68 -14.39 15.29
CA THR A 452 16.93 -13.71 15.67
C THR A 452 18.15 -14.60 15.42
N GLN A 453 18.10 -15.90 15.76
CA GLN A 453 19.20 -16.82 15.47
C GLN A 453 19.42 -17.01 13.97
N PHE A 454 18.36 -17.05 13.17
CA PHE A 454 18.49 -17.12 11.72
C PHE A 454 19.11 -15.84 11.15
N ARG A 455 18.64 -14.67 11.60
CA ARG A 455 19.21 -13.36 11.23
C ARG A 455 20.70 -13.25 11.58
N MET A 456 21.11 -13.75 12.74
CA MET A 456 22.53 -13.78 13.14
C MET A 456 23.40 -14.71 12.27
N ARG A 457 22.82 -15.76 11.68
CA ARG A 457 23.53 -16.74 10.84
C ARG A 457 23.49 -16.38 9.35
N ALA A 458 22.58 -15.51 8.95
CA ALA A 458 22.44 -15.04 7.58
C ALA A 458 23.72 -14.38 7.09
N THR A 459 24.15 -14.75 5.88
CA THR A 459 25.40 -14.26 5.28
C THR A 459 25.18 -13.13 4.29
N ASN A 460 23.95 -12.89 3.88
CA ASN A 460 23.55 -11.83 2.95
C ASN A 460 22.43 -10.98 3.58
N ASP A 461 22.28 -9.75 3.11
CA ASP A 461 21.34 -8.79 3.69
C ASP A 461 19.88 -9.13 3.38
N PHE A 462 19.62 -9.77 2.24
CA PHE A 462 18.29 -10.29 1.92
C PHE A 462 17.76 -11.26 2.99
N GLU A 463 18.55 -12.27 3.40
CA GLU A 463 18.15 -13.20 4.44
C GLU A 463 17.97 -12.51 5.79
N LYS A 464 18.82 -11.52 6.12
CA LYS A 464 18.67 -10.74 7.36
C LYS A 464 17.35 -9.98 7.38
N ASN A 465 17.01 -9.30 6.28
CA ASN A 465 15.78 -8.52 6.14
C ASN A 465 14.56 -9.44 6.13
N LEU A 466 14.64 -10.60 5.47
CA LEU A 466 13.59 -11.61 5.50
C LEU A 466 13.25 -12.02 6.95
N TYR A 467 14.24 -12.35 7.77
CA TYR A 467 13.97 -12.77 9.16
C TYR A 467 13.50 -11.62 10.07
N LYS A 468 13.85 -10.36 9.77
CA LYS A 468 13.26 -9.17 10.41
C LYS A 468 11.76 -9.09 10.07
N LEU A 469 11.44 -9.10 8.77
CA LEU A 469 10.09 -9.05 8.24
C LEU A 469 9.19 -10.20 8.75
N MET A 470 9.77 -11.39 8.93
CA MET A 470 9.07 -12.54 9.53
C MET A 470 8.64 -12.33 10.99
N ASN A 471 9.22 -11.38 11.73
CA ASN A 471 8.71 -11.02 13.06
C ASN A 471 7.57 -10.00 12.93
N ASN A 472 7.79 -8.92 12.19
CA ASN A 472 6.82 -7.84 12.00
C ASN A 472 5.51 -8.35 11.37
N ALA A 473 5.62 -9.23 10.38
CA ALA A 473 4.47 -9.84 9.74
C ALA A 473 3.60 -10.68 10.71
N VAL A 474 4.13 -11.22 11.81
CA VAL A 474 3.27 -11.88 12.83
C VAL A 474 2.37 -10.85 13.48
N PHE A 475 2.93 -9.71 13.87
CA PHE A 475 2.18 -8.62 14.48
C PHE A 475 1.08 -8.11 13.54
N GLY A 476 1.40 -7.77 12.28
CA GLY A 476 0.41 -7.30 11.31
C GLY A 476 -0.75 -8.29 11.10
N LYS A 477 -0.48 -9.60 11.15
CA LYS A 477 -1.52 -10.65 11.06
C LYS A 477 -2.45 -10.71 12.28
N THR A 478 -1.99 -10.28 13.45
CA THR A 478 -2.87 -10.13 14.62
C THR A 478 -3.78 -8.92 14.48
N MET A 479 -3.37 -7.90 13.72
CA MET A 479 -4.10 -6.63 13.53
C MET A 479 -4.99 -6.60 12.28
N GLU A 480 -4.93 -7.65 11.45
CA GLU A 480 -5.68 -7.75 10.18
C GLU A 480 -7.20 -7.49 10.34
N ASN A 481 -7.67 -6.40 9.72
CA ASN A 481 -9.08 -6.04 9.74
C ASN A 481 -9.88 -6.77 8.66
N VAL A 482 -10.49 -7.88 9.06
CA VAL A 482 -11.32 -8.73 8.18
C VAL A 482 -12.56 -8.03 7.58
N ARG A 483 -12.95 -6.85 8.09
CA ARG A 483 -14.06 -6.04 7.52
C ARG A 483 -13.67 -5.36 6.21
N ASN A 484 -12.40 -5.01 6.03
CA ASN A 484 -11.91 -4.28 4.87
C ASN A 484 -11.76 -5.19 3.63
N HIS A 485 -11.64 -6.49 3.84
CA HIS A 485 -11.55 -7.46 2.74
C HIS A 485 -12.76 -7.35 1.80
N MET A 486 -12.52 -7.10 0.52
CA MET A 486 -13.57 -6.93 -0.48
C MET A 486 -14.12 -8.26 -1.02
N ASP A 487 -15.31 -8.21 -1.63
CA ASP A 487 -15.87 -9.33 -2.41
C ASP A 487 -16.13 -8.88 -3.86
N VAL A 488 -15.18 -9.19 -4.74
CA VAL A 488 -15.24 -8.86 -6.18
C VAL A 488 -15.47 -10.13 -7.00
N LYS A 489 -16.40 -10.05 -7.96
CA LYS A 489 -16.69 -11.11 -8.93
C LYS A 489 -16.43 -10.61 -10.35
N LEU A 490 -15.63 -11.37 -11.10
CA LEU A 490 -15.47 -11.15 -12.54
C LEU A 490 -16.51 -11.94 -13.31
N VAL A 491 -17.17 -11.27 -14.24
CA VAL A 491 -18.31 -11.82 -14.96
C VAL A 491 -18.17 -11.52 -16.44
N THR A 492 -18.37 -12.56 -17.26
CA THR A 492 -18.28 -12.48 -18.72
C THR A 492 -19.62 -12.65 -19.43
N LYS A 493 -20.72 -12.78 -18.67
CA LYS A 493 -22.06 -12.98 -19.21
C LYS A 493 -23.07 -12.09 -18.50
N TRP A 494 -23.94 -11.46 -19.27
CA TRP A 494 -25.03 -10.66 -18.72
C TRP A 494 -26.08 -11.52 -18.01
N ASN A 495 -26.63 -12.50 -18.72
CA ASN A 495 -27.75 -13.32 -18.29
C ASN A 495 -27.35 -14.52 -17.41
N GLY A 496 -28.32 -15.00 -16.62
CA GLY A 496 -28.24 -16.26 -15.88
C GLY A 496 -28.01 -16.06 -14.38
N ARG A 497 -28.13 -17.15 -13.61
CA ARG A 497 -28.07 -17.11 -12.13
C ARG A 497 -26.78 -16.48 -11.57
N TYR A 498 -25.68 -16.60 -12.32
CA TYR A 498 -24.37 -16.05 -11.99
C TYR A 498 -23.91 -15.00 -13.01
N GLY A 499 -24.83 -14.49 -13.83
CA GLY A 499 -24.57 -13.39 -14.76
C GLY A 499 -24.55 -12.04 -14.04
N ALA A 500 -24.13 -11.00 -14.77
CA ALA A 500 -24.00 -9.65 -14.24
C ALA A 500 -25.32 -9.12 -13.70
N GLU A 501 -26.43 -9.34 -14.43
CA GLU A 501 -27.78 -8.94 -14.03
C GLU A 501 -28.15 -9.48 -12.64
N ALA A 502 -27.94 -10.78 -12.42
CA ALA A 502 -28.29 -11.44 -11.16
C ALA A 502 -27.43 -10.97 -9.98
N LEU A 503 -26.19 -10.54 -10.22
CA LEU A 503 -25.30 -10.01 -9.19
C LEU A 503 -25.60 -8.54 -8.87
N ILE A 504 -25.93 -7.73 -9.88
CA ILE A 504 -26.35 -6.33 -9.71
C ILE A 504 -27.69 -6.25 -8.97
N ALA A 505 -28.61 -7.19 -9.25
CA ALA A 505 -29.91 -7.25 -8.57
C ALA A 505 -29.83 -7.66 -7.09
N LYS A 506 -28.64 -8.00 -6.57
CA LYS A 506 -28.51 -8.37 -5.14
C LYS A 506 -28.60 -7.13 -4.25
N PRO A 507 -29.22 -7.24 -3.06
CA PRO A 507 -29.34 -6.11 -2.12
C PRO A 507 -27.99 -5.64 -1.54
N ASN A 508 -26.96 -6.48 -1.63
CA ASN A 508 -25.60 -6.13 -1.21
C ASN A 508 -24.69 -5.72 -2.36
N PHE A 509 -25.23 -5.43 -3.55
CA PHE A 509 -24.47 -4.82 -4.62
C PHE A 509 -23.87 -3.48 -4.15
N HIS A 510 -22.58 -3.26 -4.40
CA HIS A 510 -21.93 -1.99 -4.11
C HIS A 510 -21.65 -1.18 -5.37
N SER A 511 -20.86 -1.74 -6.29
CA SER A 511 -20.39 -1.03 -7.48
C SER A 511 -20.04 -2.00 -8.62
N ARG A 512 -19.87 -1.46 -9.84
CA ARG A 512 -19.37 -2.21 -11.01
C ARG A 512 -18.24 -1.45 -11.70
N SER A 513 -17.29 -2.17 -12.29
CA SER A 513 -16.26 -1.64 -13.18
C SER A 513 -16.23 -2.47 -14.47
N VAL A 514 -16.28 -1.82 -15.63
CA VAL A 514 -16.29 -2.49 -16.93
C VAL A 514 -14.86 -2.49 -17.48
N PHE A 515 -14.29 -3.67 -17.72
CA PHE A 515 -12.92 -3.82 -18.24
C PHE A 515 -12.89 -4.03 -19.77
N SER A 516 -13.96 -4.59 -20.33
CA SER A 516 -14.17 -4.73 -21.77
C SER A 516 -15.63 -5.03 -22.07
N GLU A 517 -16.02 -5.07 -23.35
CA GLU A 517 -17.37 -5.46 -23.78
C GLU A 517 -17.88 -6.75 -23.14
N ASN A 518 -16.97 -7.71 -22.89
CA ASN A 518 -17.29 -9.04 -22.38
C ASN A 518 -16.75 -9.30 -20.97
N LEU A 519 -16.32 -8.28 -20.21
CA LEU A 519 -15.80 -8.47 -18.86
C LEU A 519 -16.18 -7.31 -17.93
N VAL A 520 -16.89 -7.62 -16.85
CA VAL A 520 -17.25 -6.69 -15.78
C VAL A 520 -16.82 -7.23 -14.41
N ALA A 521 -16.21 -6.39 -13.59
CA ALA A 521 -16.06 -6.60 -12.16
C ALA A 521 -17.29 -6.08 -11.42
N ILE A 522 -17.85 -6.91 -10.55
CA ILE A 522 -18.96 -6.55 -9.68
C ILE A 522 -18.49 -6.70 -8.23
N GLU A 523 -18.61 -5.61 -7.50
CA GLU A 523 -18.27 -5.55 -6.08
C GLU A 523 -19.53 -5.69 -5.22
N LEU A 524 -19.43 -6.54 -4.20
CA LEU A 524 -20.51 -6.81 -3.25
C LEU A 524 -20.06 -6.47 -1.83
N ARG A 525 -20.96 -5.88 -1.04
CA ARG A 525 -20.76 -5.72 0.40
C ARG A 525 -20.89 -7.06 1.12
N LYS A 526 -20.05 -7.27 2.13
CA LYS A 526 -20.14 -8.46 2.98
C LYS A 526 -21.35 -8.39 3.90
N LEU A 527 -22.19 -9.42 3.83
CA LEU A 527 -23.34 -9.60 4.73
C LEU A 527 -22.95 -10.29 6.04
N GLN A 528 -21.83 -11.01 6.05
CA GLN A 528 -21.32 -11.74 7.20
C GLN A 528 -19.81 -11.58 7.23
N VAL A 529 -19.26 -11.30 8.42
CA VAL A 529 -17.83 -11.20 8.67
C VAL A 529 -17.47 -12.25 9.71
N LYS A 530 -16.45 -13.06 9.42
CA LYS A 530 -15.94 -14.07 10.34
C LYS A 530 -14.71 -13.51 11.05
N PHE A 531 -14.85 -13.18 12.33
CA PHE A 531 -13.73 -12.77 13.18
C PHE A 531 -12.94 -14.01 13.59
N ASN A 532 -11.81 -14.24 12.92
CA ASN A 532 -10.90 -15.36 13.17
C ASN A 532 -9.45 -14.91 13.36
N LYS A 533 -9.26 -13.63 13.72
CA LYS A 533 -7.96 -13.03 13.99
C LYS A 533 -7.86 -12.71 15.47
N PRO A 534 -6.75 -13.05 16.14
CA PRO A 534 -6.57 -12.80 17.56
C PRO A 534 -6.14 -11.34 17.79
N ILE A 535 -7.03 -10.39 17.50
CA ILE A 535 -6.77 -8.93 17.60
C ILE A 535 -6.37 -8.47 19.01
N TYR A 536 -6.71 -9.25 20.03
CA TYR A 536 -6.30 -9.01 21.41
C TYR A 536 -4.79 -9.12 21.60
N VAL A 537 -4.10 -9.90 20.76
CA VAL A 537 -2.64 -10.05 20.81
C VAL A 537 -1.99 -8.75 20.35
N GLY A 538 -2.37 -8.25 19.18
CA GLY A 538 -1.80 -7.02 18.63
C GLY A 538 -2.07 -5.80 19.51
N MET A 539 -3.28 -5.66 20.07
CA MET A 539 -3.57 -4.62 21.07
C MET A 539 -2.63 -4.70 22.29
N CYS A 540 -2.37 -5.91 22.81
CA CYS A 540 -1.45 -6.06 23.95
C CYS A 540 0.00 -5.78 23.55
N ILE A 541 0.44 -6.17 22.35
CA ILE A 541 1.78 -5.86 21.85
C ILE A 541 1.99 -4.34 21.79
N LEU A 542 1.03 -3.60 21.22
CA LEU A 542 1.07 -2.13 21.12
C LEU A 542 1.10 -1.42 22.47
N ASP A 543 0.41 -1.94 23.48
CA ASP A 543 0.42 -1.35 24.82
C ASP A 543 1.68 -1.74 25.61
N ILE A 544 2.19 -2.95 25.41
CA ILE A 544 3.41 -3.43 26.06
C ILE A 544 4.63 -2.72 25.46
N SER A 545 4.69 -2.50 24.14
CA SER A 545 5.80 -1.77 23.51
C SER A 545 5.94 -0.35 24.07
N LYS A 546 4.82 0.36 24.24
CA LYS A 546 4.79 1.70 24.87
C LYS A 546 5.39 1.69 26.27
N THR A 547 5.28 0.59 27.02
CA THR A 547 5.91 0.55 28.36
C THR A 547 7.43 0.61 28.31
N CYS A 548 8.05 0.09 27.25
CA CYS A 548 9.49 0.17 27.05
C CYS A 548 9.93 1.60 26.70
N LEU A 549 9.17 2.29 25.83
CA LEU A 549 9.43 3.70 25.49
C LEU A 549 9.31 4.59 26.71
N TYR A 550 8.18 4.51 27.43
CA TYR A 550 7.98 5.31 28.64
C TYR A 550 9.00 5.00 29.75
N GLU A 551 9.50 3.77 29.84
CA GLU A 551 10.56 3.42 30.80
C GLU A 551 11.90 4.06 30.39
N PHE A 552 12.22 4.10 29.09
CA PHE A 552 13.42 4.77 28.60
C PHE A 552 13.35 6.29 28.82
N HIS A 553 12.29 6.95 28.36
CA HIS A 553 12.16 8.41 28.47
C HIS A 553 12.03 8.87 29.94
N HIS A 554 11.05 8.36 30.69
CA HIS A 554 10.76 8.88 32.04
C HIS A 554 11.57 8.24 33.19
N GLU A 555 12.23 7.08 32.99
CA GLU A 555 13.02 6.44 34.06
C GLU A 555 14.53 6.43 33.79
N TYR A 556 14.98 6.59 32.54
CA TYR A 556 16.41 6.60 32.19
C TYR A 556 16.91 8.00 31.79
N MET A 557 16.24 8.68 30.84
CA MET A 557 16.70 9.99 30.34
C MET A 557 16.55 11.09 31.40
N GLU A 558 15.36 11.23 32.00
CA GLU A 558 15.11 12.26 33.05
C GLU A 558 16.06 12.16 34.26
N ASP A 559 16.57 10.96 34.57
CA ASP A 559 17.53 10.74 35.67
C ASP A 559 18.96 11.16 35.27
N GLU A 560 19.39 10.98 34.01
CA GLU A 560 20.74 11.36 33.53
C GLU A 560 20.90 12.88 33.38
N ASP A 561 19.84 13.60 32.96
CA ASP A 561 19.86 15.07 32.82
C ASP A 561 20.10 15.80 34.15
N THR A 562 19.80 15.15 35.29
CA THR A 562 20.05 15.73 36.62
C THR A 562 21.51 15.61 37.10
N ASP A 563 22.34 14.77 36.48
CA ASP A 563 23.73 14.52 36.89
C ASP A 563 24.78 15.20 35.98
N GLU A 564 24.42 15.64 34.76
CA GLU A 564 25.35 16.33 33.82
C GLU A 564 25.23 17.88 33.81
N GLU A 565 24.39 18.47 34.67
CA GLU A 565 24.13 19.91 34.82
C GLU A 565 25.33 20.78 35.31
N GLU A 566 26.60 20.37 35.12
CA GLU A 566 27.75 21.22 35.47
C GLU A 566 28.51 21.86 34.29
N ASP A 567 28.42 21.45 33.03
CA ASP A 567 29.07 22.19 31.92
C ASP A 567 28.63 21.67 30.52
N GLU A 568 27.48 22.08 29.99
CA GLU A 568 27.15 22.28 28.54
C GLU A 568 25.61 22.35 28.37
N ASP A 569 25.09 23.45 27.79
CA ASP A 569 23.66 23.59 27.42
C ASP A 569 23.39 22.65 26.23
N THR A 570 23.01 21.40 26.50
CA THR A 570 22.57 20.43 25.50
C THR A 570 21.06 20.58 25.35
N ASP A 571 20.60 21.10 24.21
CA ASP A 571 19.19 21.00 23.83
C ASP A 571 18.99 19.56 23.31
N ASP A 572 18.55 18.64 24.17
CA ASP A 572 18.24 17.27 23.76
C ASP A 572 16.95 17.27 22.91
N GLU A 573 17.12 16.90 21.64
CA GLU A 573 16.04 16.84 20.66
C GLU A 573 15.62 15.37 20.47
N GLU A 574 14.34 15.09 20.70
CA GLU A 574 13.73 13.77 20.60
C GLU A 574 12.95 13.65 19.29
N ASP A 575 13.37 12.73 18.42
CA ASP A 575 12.52 12.06 17.45
C ASP A 575 12.44 10.59 17.89
N GLU A 576 11.42 10.25 18.69
CA GLU A 576 11.08 8.84 18.97
C GLU A 576 10.23 8.31 17.80
N ASP A 577 10.90 7.90 16.73
CA ASP A 577 10.27 7.16 15.64
C ASP A 577 10.12 5.69 16.05
N THR A 578 8.88 5.23 16.17
CA THR A 578 8.56 3.81 16.47
C THR A 578 8.53 2.94 15.22
N ASP A 579 9.28 3.34 14.18
CA ASP A 579 9.14 2.88 12.80
C ASP A 579 9.81 1.52 12.58
N ASP A 580 9.42 0.54 13.40
CA ASP A 580 9.49 -0.88 13.04
C ASP A 580 8.33 -1.26 12.08
N GLU A 581 7.34 -0.38 11.86
CA GLU A 581 6.12 -0.62 11.08
C GLU A 581 6.04 0.11 9.72
N ASP A 582 6.86 1.13 9.46
CA ASP A 582 6.70 1.89 8.22
C ASP A 582 7.08 1.06 6.97
N GLU A 583 8.05 0.13 7.05
CA GLU A 583 8.30 -0.81 5.93
C GLU A 583 7.13 -1.80 5.65
N ASP A 584 6.07 -1.86 6.49
CA ASP A 584 4.98 -2.85 6.40
C ASP A 584 3.55 -2.25 6.28
N GLU A 585 3.30 -0.99 6.67
CA GLU A 585 2.06 -0.26 6.30
C GLU A 585 2.17 0.48 4.95
N GLU A 586 3.39 0.67 4.45
CA GLU A 586 3.70 1.17 3.11
C GLU A 586 3.24 0.24 1.98
N ASP A 587 2.78 -0.98 2.29
CA ASP A 587 2.16 -1.88 1.33
C ASP A 587 0.78 -1.38 0.81
N GLU A 588 0.29 -0.23 1.32
CA GLU A 588 -0.78 0.59 0.72
C GLU A 588 -0.40 2.05 0.32
N GLU A 589 0.73 2.62 0.74
CA GLU A 589 1.20 3.98 0.34
C GLU A 589 2.75 4.09 0.20
N GLU A 590 3.41 3.21 -0.56
CA GLU A 590 4.77 3.44 -1.09
C GLU A 590 4.74 3.46 -2.63
N ASP A 591 4.64 4.65 -3.18
CA ASP A 591 5.13 5.02 -4.51
C ASP A 591 5.53 6.49 -4.34
N GLU A 592 6.72 6.79 -3.80
CA GLU A 592 7.50 8.05 -3.98
C GLU A 592 8.60 8.25 -2.91
N GLU A 593 9.57 7.34 -2.75
CA GLU A 593 10.86 7.72 -2.11
C GLU A 593 12.03 6.99 -2.78
N ASN A 594 12.59 7.62 -3.82
CA ASN A 594 13.98 7.42 -4.27
C ASN A 594 14.34 8.63 -5.13
N GLU A 595 14.81 9.72 -4.50
CA GLU A 595 15.62 10.77 -5.15
C GLU A 595 16.04 11.73 -4.04
N ASP A 596 17.24 11.53 -3.48
CA ASP A 596 18.05 12.57 -2.84
C ASP A 596 19.42 11.97 -2.45
N GLU A 597 20.24 11.63 -3.45
CA GLU A 597 21.70 11.60 -3.29
C GLU A 597 22.36 12.16 -4.57
N ASP A 598 23.28 13.12 -4.35
CA ASP A 598 24.31 13.64 -5.26
C ASP A 598 24.01 14.91 -6.10
N ASP A 599 24.14 16.09 -5.47
CA ASP A 599 24.50 17.37 -6.12
C ASP A 599 25.98 17.71 -5.78
N GLU A 600 26.92 17.47 -6.70
CA GLU A 600 28.21 18.17 -6.76
C GLU A 600 28.60 18.49 -8.22
N ASP A 601 29.03 19.73 -8.42
CA ASP A 601 29.88 20.29 -9.49
C ASP A 601 29.25 20.85 -10.79
N GLU A 602 29.00 22.17 -10.72
CA GLU A 602 29.64 23.26 -11.47
C GLU A 602 29.77 23.23 -13.02
N ASP A 603 29.27 24.34 -13.57
CA ASP A 603 29.87 25.22 -14.60
C ASP A 603 29.53 25.06 -16.09
N ASP A 604 28.88 26.14 -16.54
CA ASP A 604 29.29 27.03 -17.63
C ASP A 604 28.89 26.77 -19.10
N GLU A 605 28.22 27.83 -19.59
CA GLU A 605 28.47 28.55 -20.84
C GLU A 605 27.53 28.40 -22.05
N GLU A 606 26.98 29.57 -22.39
CA GLU A 606 26.83 30.19 -23.72
C GLU A 606 25.59 29.87 -24.58
N ASP A 607 24.65 30.82 -24.53
CA ASP A 607 24.22 31.71 -25.62
C ASP A 607 24.21 31.20 -27.07
N GLU A 608 23.07 31.46 -27.73
CA GLU A 608 22.92 32.23 -28.99
C GLU A 608 21.76 31.66 -29.84
N ASP A 609 20.66 32.42 -29.80
CA ASP A 609 20.08 33.14 -30.94
C ASP A 609 19.47 32.40 -32.14
N ASP A 610 18.44 33.11 -32.64
CA ASP A 610 17.93 33.15 -34.01
C ASP A 610 17.08 31.98 -34.50
N GLU A 611 16.03 32.17 -35.30
CA GLU A 611 15.13 33.28 -35.65
C GLU A 611 14.19 32.60 -36.68
N ASP A 612 13.01 33.19 -36.88
CA ASP A 612 12.38 33.29 -38.20
C ASP A 612 11.47 32.17 -38.78
N GLU A 613 10.22 32.64 -38.96
CA GLU A 613 9.53 32.81 -40.24
C GLU A 613 8.51 31.71 -40.67
N ASP A 614 7.25 32.13 -40.50
CA ASP A 614 6.33 32.42 -41.60
C ASP A 614 5.38 31.38 -42.19
N ASP A 615 4.26 31.97 -42.60
CA ASP A 615 3.32 31.60 -43.65
C ASP A 615 2.35 30.43 -43.43
N GLU A 616 1.14 30.45 -43.97
CA GLU A 616 0.15 31.49 -44.30
C GLU A 616 -1.10 30.69 -44.78
N GLU A 617 -2.26 31.34 -44.69
CA GLU A 617 -3.41 31.23 -45.62
C GLU A 617 -4.37 30.00 -45.63
N ASP A 618 -5.62 30.34 -45.26
CA ASP A 618 -6.83 30.36 -46.10
C ASP A 618 -7.79 29.15 -46.23
N ASP A 619 -8.95 29.37 -45.60
CA ASP A 619 -10.29 29.59 -46.20
C ASP A 619 -11.19 28.49 -46.79
N GLU A 620 -12.48 28.85 -46.67
CA GLU A 620 -13.73 28.42 -47.35
C GLU A 620 -14.54 27.30 -46.65
N GLU A 621 -15.66 27.60 -46.00
CA GLU A 621 -16.98 28.14 -46.45
C GLU A 621 -18.03 27.03 -46.71
N ASP A 622 -19.12 27.15 -45.94
CA ASP A 622 -20.53 27.16 -46.40
C ASP A 622 -21.50 25.95 -46.35
N GLU A 623 -22.64 26.28 -45.73
CA GLU A 623 -24.06 26.04 -46.09
C GLU A 623 -24.86 24.85 -45.50
N ASP A 624 -25.77 25.24 -44.58
CA ASP A 624 -27.24 25.12 -44.58
C ASP A 624 -27.95 23.76 -44.69
N ASP A 625 -28.89 23.51 -43.76
CA ASP A 625 -30.32 23.28 -44.08
C ASP A 625 -31.17 23.22 -42.78
N GLU A 626 -32.21 24.06 -42.75
CA GLU A 626 -33.33 24.06 -41.80
C GLU A 626 -34.40 23.04 -42.24
N ASP A 627 -35.15 22.45 -41.30
CA ASP A 627 -36.60 22.31 -41.41
C ASP A 627 -37.23 21.77 -40.10
N GLU A 628 -38.43 22.30 -39.85
CA GLU A 628 -39.27 22.33 -38.67
C GLU A 628 -40.00 21.00 -38.35
N ASP A 629 -40.39 20.81 -37.08
CA ASP A 629 -41.74 20.37 -36.68
C ASP A 629 -41.92 20.56 -35.15
N GLU A 630 -42.81 21.49 -34.78
CA GLU A 630 -43.33 21.78 -33.43
C GLU A 630 -44.48 20.82 -33.03
N ASP A 631 -44.83 20.87 -31.74
CA ASP A 631 -46.05 20.39 -31.06
C ASP A 631 -45.97 19.07 -30.28
N ASP A 632 -45.58 19.16 -28.99
CA ASP A 632 -46.19 18.47 -27.84
C ASP A 632 -45.64 19.12 -26.53
N GLU A 633 -46.09 20.35 -26.23
CA GLU A 633 -45.92 20.99 -24.90
C GLU A 633 -47.22 20.81 -24.10
N ASP A 634 -47.08 20.48 -22.80
CA ASP A 634 -48.08 20.55 -21.70
C ASP A 634 -48.34 19.23 -20.92
N GLU A 635 -47.30 18.52 -20.43
CA GLU A 635 -47.47 17.53 -19.31
C GLU A 635 -46.39 17.57 -18.20
N ASP A 636 -45.38 18.47 -18.23
CA ASP A 636 -44.23 18.38 -17.29
C ASP A 636 -44.23 19.37 -16.11
N GLU A 637 -45.15 20.33 -16.00
CA GLU A 637 -45.10 21.34 -14.92
C GLU A 637 -45.64 20.85 -13.55
N ASP A 638 -46.36 19.72 -13.49
CA ASP A 638 -46.95 19.21 -12.24
C ASP A 638 -46.01 18.26 -11.45
N GLU A 639 -44.95 17.69 -12.06
CA GLU A 639 -44.02 16.77 -11.35
C GLU A 639 -42.94 17.52 -10.52
N ASP A 640 -42.55 18.73 -10.94
CA ASP A 640 -41.50 19.51 -10.27
C ASP A 640 -41.98 20.19 -8.96
N GLU A 641 -43.27 20.54 -8.85
CA GLU A 641 -43.82 21.07 -7.60
C GLU A 641 -43.90 20.00 -6.49
N ASP A 642 -44.16 18.74 -6.85
CA ASP A 642 -44.25 17.63 -5.89
C ASP A 642 -42.84 17.21 -5.37
N GLU A 643 -41.80 17.27 -6.20
CA GLU A 643 -40.42 16.98 -5.78
C GLU A 643 -39.87 18.04 -4.79
N GLY A 644 -40.22 19.32 -5.01
CA GLY A 644 -39.88 20.43 -4.12
C GLY A 644 -40.55 20.32 -2.74
N ILE A 645 -41.80 19.85 -2.68
CA ILE A 645 -42.54 19.65 -1.44
C ILE A 645 -42.01 18.45 -0.64
N VAL A 646 -41.66 17.35 -1.32
CA VAL A 646 -41.07 16.15 -0.71
C VAL A 646 -39.69 16.46 -0.11
N ASN A 647 -38.85 17.21 -0.81
CA ASN A 647 -37.53 17.61 -0.33
C ASN A 647 -37.60 18.58 0.87
N LYS A 648 -38.58 19.51 0.86
CA LYS A 648 -38.79 20.44 1.98
C LYS A 648 -39.34 19.75 3.23
N LEU A 649 -40.27 18.81 3.09
CA LEU A 649 -40.77 17.98 4.20
C LEU A 649 -39.70 17.03 4.76
N SER A 650 -38.83 16.50 3.90
CA SER A 650 -37.65 15.71 4.27
C SER A 650 -36.66 16.54 5.10
N MET A 651 -36.32 17.75 4.64
CA MET A 651 -35.44 18.67 5.37
C MET A 651 -36.03 19.13 6.71
N LEU A 652 -37.33 19.43 6.77
CA LEU A 652 -37.99 19.83 8.03
C LEU A 652 -37.99 18.70 9.05
N ARG A 653 -38.24 17.46 8.62
CA ARG A 653 -38.14 16.26 9.49
C ARG A 653 -36.72 15.99 9.94
N ALA A 654 -35.71 16.26 9.10
CA ALA A 654 -34.30 16.14 9.46
C ALA A 654 -33.90 17.18 10.53
N LEU A 655 -34.33 18.44 10.36
CA LEU A 655 -34.13 19.53 11.33
C LEU A 655 -34.80 19.24 12.69
N GLU A 656 -36.04 18.74 12.69
CA GLU A 656 -36.75 18.35 13.92
C GLU A 656 -36.11 17.15 14.64
N SER A 657 -35.42 16.28 13.90
CA SER A 657 -34.73 15.10 14.45
C SER A 657 -33.34 15.38 15.03
N GLY A 658 -32.83 16.62 14.92
CA GLY A 658 -31.49 16.99 15.39
C GLY A 658 -30.34 16.31 14.62
N ARG A 659 -30.61 15.76 13.43
CA ARG A 659 -29.58 15.14 12.57
C ARG A 659 -28.84 16.21 11.78
N TYR A 660 -27.52 16.02 11.61
CA TYR A 660 -26.70 16.86 10.76
C TYR A 660 -27.14 16.76 9.28
N LEU A 661 -27.26 17.90 8.61
CA LEU A 661 -27.61 17.99 7.19
C LEU A 661 -26.32 18.15 6.37
N SER A 662 -26.08 17.25 5.42
CA SER A 662 -24.95 17.39 4.49
C SER A 662 -25.35 18.33 3.36
N MET A 663 -24.58 19.40 3.16
CA MET A 663 -24.78 20.37 2.07
C MET A 663 -23.52 20.45 1.22
N THR A 664 -23.67 20.39 -0.10
CA THR A 664 -22.58 20.63 -1.04
C THR A 664 -22.37 22.12 -1.24
N PHE A 665 -21.14 22.60 -1.15
CA PHE A 665 -20.75 23.98 -1.45
C PHE A 665 -19.59 23.98 -2.44
N ARG A 666 -19.26 25.14 -3.01
CA ARG A 666 -18.07 25.33 -3.85
C ARG A 666 -17.03 26.12 -3.07
N SER A 667 -15.80 25.64 -3.04
CA SER A 667 -14.60 26.30 -2.50
C SER A 667 -13.74 26.84 -3.64
N TRP A 668 -12.85 27.79 -3.30
CA TRP A 668 -11.79 28.29 -4.19
C TRP A 668 -10.50 28.23 -3.39
N ASP A 669 -9.50 27.57 -3.94
CA ASP A 669 -8.14 27.54 -3.41
C ASP A 669 -7.21 28.22 -4.41
N LEU A 670 -6.28 29.03 -3.89
CA LEU A 670 -5.27 29.72 -4.69
C LEU A 670 -3.90 29.15 -4.32
N TYR A 671 -3.20 28.68 -5.34
CA TYR A 671 -1.80 28.28 -5.24
C TYR A 671 -0.96 29.26 -6.04
N GLU A 672 0.20 29.63 -5.50
CA GLU A 672 1.12 30.58 -6.14
C GLU A 672 2.51 29.95 -6.23
N PHE A 673 3.04 29.82 -7.45
CA PHE A 673 4.43 29.43 -7.66
C PHE A 673 5.32 30.69 -7.65
N PRO A 674 6.30 30.79 -6.72
CA PRO A 674 6.92 32.08 -6.39
C PRO A 674 7.89 32.62 -7.45
N LEU A 675 8.49 31.77 -8.30
CA LEU A 675 9.41 32.19 -9.36
C LEU A 675 9.51 31.11 -10.45
N LEU A 676 9.09 31.40 -11.68
CA LEU A 676 9.38 30.54 -12.82
C LEU A 676 10.84 30.68 -13.23
N GLN A 677 11.54 29.55 -13.40
CA GLN A 677 12.88 29.50 -13.99
C GLN A 677 12.81 29.83 -15.49
N SER A 678 13.92 30.26 -16.09
CA SER A 678 14.02 30.59 -17.52
C SER A 678 14.13 29.33 -18.39
N THR A 679 13.17 28.42 -18.27
CA THR A 679 13.08 27.18 -19.06
C THR A 679 11.89 27.24 -20.03
N THR A 680 11.95 26.48 -21.11
CA THR A 680 10.86 26.40 -22.12
C THR A 680 9.73 25.46 -21.72
N LYS A 681 9.94 24.62 -20.69
CA LYS A 681 8.95 23.73 -20.09
C LYS A 681 9.08 23.76 -18.57
N HIS A 682 7.95 23.75 -17.87
CA HIS A 682 7.90 23.71 -16.42
C HIS A 682 6.79 22.75 -15.97
N SER A 683 7.08 21.98 -14.92
CA SER A 683 6.12 21.11 -14.24
C SER A 683 5.95 21.61 -12.82
N TRP A 684 4.71 21.77 -12.38
CA TRP A 684 4.40 22.25 -11.03
C TRP A 684 3.37 21.35 -10.38
N THR A 685 3.81 20.59 -9.38
CA THR A 685 2.93 19.73 -8.58
C THR A 685 2.22 20.57 -7.52
N VAL A 686 0.89 20.52 -7.51
CA VAL A 686 0.05 21.25 -6.55
C VAL A 686 -0.66 20.27 -5.61
N LYS A 687 -0.15 20.14 -4.37
CA LYS A 687 -0.80 19.30 -3.34
C LYS A 687 -2.11 19.93 -2.85
N ALA A 688 -3.25 19.37 -3.24
CA ALA A 688 -4.58 19.81 -2.81
C ALA A 688 -4.85 19.39 -1.35
N ALA A 689 -5.20 20.34 -0.47
CA ALA A 689 -5.14 20.13 0.99
C ALA A 689 -6.28 19.28 1.60
N THR A 690 -7.29 18.81 0.84
CA THR A 690 -8.44 18.07 1.42
C THR A 690 -9.00 16.92 0.57
N GLN A 691 -9.15 15.73 1.19
CA GLN A 691 -9.64 14.46 0.58
C GLN A 691 -11.14 14.41 0.21
N LEU A 692 -11.83 15.54 0.08
CA LEU A 692 -13.28 15.58 -0.17
C LEU A 692 -13.72 16.58 -1.26
N GLU A 693 -12.78 17.26 -1.90
CA GLU A 693 -13.09 18.31 -2.88
C GLU A 693 -12.62 17.88 -4.27
N LYS A 694 -13.55 17.77 -5.23
CA LYS A 694 -13.24 17.48 -6.64
C LYS A 694 -13.04 18.82 -7.37
N PRO A 695 -11.84 19.10 -7.93
CA PRO A 695 -11.64 20.33 -8.69
C PRO A 695 -12.52 20.28 -9.93
N ARG A 696 -13.56 21.13 -10.01
CA ARG A 696 -14.43 21.19 -11.20
C ARG A 696 -13.82 22.04 -12.31
N TYR A 697 -13.05 23.05 -11.92
CA TYR A 697 -12.38 23.97 -12.82
C TYR A 697 -11.02 24.31 -12.22
N VAL A 698 -9.99 24.32 -13.04
CA VAL A 698 -8.66 24.85 -12.70
C VAL A 698 -8.40 26.07 -13.57
N ILE A 699 -7.99 27.17 -12.96
CA ILE A 699 -7.67 28.41 -13.66
C ILE A 699 -6.17 28.66 -13.51
N PHE A 700 -5.46 28.65 -14.64
CA PHE A 700 -4.02 28.90 -14.71
C PHE A 700 -3.76 30.28 -15.31
N ALA A 701 -2.92 31.08 -14.66
CA ALA A 701 -2.59 32.43 -15.11
C ALA A 701 -1.14 32.79 -14.75
N LEU A 702 -0.51 33.63 -15.57
CA LEU A 702 0.87 34.08 -15.39
C LEU A 702 0.93 35.59 -15.17
N GLN A 703 1.94 36.04 -14.41
CA GLN A 703 2.23 37.45 -14.17
C GLN A 703 3.74 37.70 -14.13
N THR A 704 4.19 38.75 -14.80
CA THR A 704 5.60 39.14 -14.89
C THR A 704 5.88 40.35 -13.98
N GLY A 705 6.80 40.21 -13.02
CA GLY A 705 7.37 41.35 -12.28
C GLY A 705 6.40 42.18 -11.40
N ARG A 706 5.25 41.61 -11.02
CA ARG A 706 4.18 42.32 -10.27
C ARG A 706 4.16 42.06 -8.76
N LYS A 707 4.81 41.00 -8.27
CA LYS A 707 4.78 40.59 -6.86
C LYS A 707 5.39 41.66 -5.95
N ASN A 708 4.64 42.08 -4.93
CA ASN A 708 5.04 43.12 -3.96
C ASN A 708 5.30 44.53 -4.54
N VAL A 709 4.87 44.81 -5.78
CA VAL A 709 5.03 46.13 -6.42
C VAL A 709 3.71 46.92 -6.38
N MET A 710 3.57 47.82 -5.40
CA MET A 710 2.32 48.57 -5.17
C MET A 710 1.89 49.49 -6.33
N SER A 711 2.77 49.79 -7.29
CA SER A 711 2.47 50.66 -8.44
C SER A 711 1.93 49.93 -9.67
N GLN A 712 1.90 48.60 -9.68
CA GLN A 712 1.42 47.80 -10.81
C GLN A 712 0.03 47.21 -10.53
N ASP A 713 -0.80 47.06 -11.57
CA ASP A 713 -2.14 46.49 -11.45
C ASP A 713 -2.05 44.95 -11.37
N VAL A 714 -2.32 44.41 -10.19
CA VAL A 714 -2.32 42.97 -9.90
C VAL A 714 -3.47 42.21 -10.57
N THR A 715 -4.42 42.91 -11.20
CA THR A 715 -5.55 42.28 -11.91
C THR A 715 -5.26 41.96 -13.38
N ILE A 716 -4.04 42.24 -13.85
CA ILE A 716 -3.60 42.01 -15.23
C ILE A 716 -2.70 40.77 -15.27
N PHE A 717 -3.06 39.81 -16.14
CA PHE A 717 -2.27 38.62 -16.44
C PHE A 717 -1.51 38.79 -17.76
N ASP A 718 -0.39 38.11 -17.92
CA ASP A 718 0.46 38.14 -19.12
C ASP A 718 0.41 36.78 -19.84
N ASP A 719 0.52 36.78 -21.16
CA ASP A 719 0.55 35.55 -21.96
C ASP A 719 1.88 34.79 -21.83
N CYS A 720 2.98 35.49 -21.50
CA CYS A 720 4.32 34.94 -21.36
C CYS A 720 4.76 34.02 -22.53
N LYS A 721 4.29 34.27 -23.76
CA LYS A 721 4.52 33.41 -24.94
C LYS A 721 4.13 31.94 -24.71
N LEU A 722 3.12 31.69 -23.89
CA LEU A 722 2.62 30.36 -23.58
C LEU A 722 2.13 29.65 -24.84
N THR A 723 2.69 28.48 -25.15
CA THR A 723 2.30 27.67 -26.31
C THR A 723 1.35 26.52 -25.95
N ASN A 724 1.46 25.99 -24.73
CA ASN A 724 0.63 24.88 -24.28
C ASN A 724 0.58 24.79 -22.75
N VAL A 725 -0.52 24.24 -22.21
CA VAL A 725 -0.70 23.93 -20.79
C VAL A 725 -1.49 22.64 -20.68
N LYS A 726 -0.99 21.72 -19.85
CA LYS A 726 -1.65 20.47 -19.50
C LYS A 726 -1.76 20.36 -17.99
N LEU A 727 -2.94 19.98 -17.54
CA LEU A 727 -3.24 19.64 -16.17
C LEU A 727 -3.35 18.12 -16.06
N TYR A 728 -2.65 17.53 -15.10
CA TYR A 728 -2.72 16.11 -14.82
C TYR A 728 -3.45 15.93 -13.49
N LEU A 729 -4.71 15.49 -13.55
CA LEU A 729 -5.46 15.14 -12.35
C LEU A 729 -5.31 13.64 -12.11
N ASN A 730 -4.38 13.25 -11.24
CA ASN A 730 -3.91 11.87 -11.15
C ASN A 730 -3.43 11.38 -12.54
N SER A 731 -3.91 10.23 -13.03
CA SER A 731 -3.54 9.68 -14.35
C SER A 731 -4.32 10.24 -15.55
N GLU A 732 -5.18 11.25 -15.38
CA GLU A 732 -5.97 11.85 -16.47
C GLU A 732 -5.46 13.26 -16.85
N CYS A 733 -5.26 13.51 -18.15
CA CYS A 733 -4.75 14.77 -18.68
C CYS A 733 -5.88 15.65 -19.25
N TYR A 734 -5.83 16.96 -18.94
CA TYR A 734 -6.77 17.98 -19.37
C TYR A 734 -6.04 19.25 -19.86
N PRO A 735 -6.34 19.80 -21.04
CA PRO A 735 -7.06 19.18 -22.15
C PRO A 735 -6.29 17.99 -22.72
N TYR A 736 -6.99 17.11 -23.44
CA TYR A 736 -6.39 15.92 -24.05
C TYR A 736 -5.45 16.27 -25.21
N ASP A 737 -5.85 17.25 -26.03
CA ASP A 737 -5.08 17.75 -27.17
C ASP A 737 -4.21 18.95 -26.79
N ASP A 738 -3.10 19.13 -27.51
CA ASP A 738 -2.25 20.32 -27.38
C ASP A 738 -2.97 21.56 -27.90
N LEU A 739 -2.90 22.66 -27.15
CA LEU A 739 -3.59 23.90 -27.50
C LEU A 739 -2.94 24.64 -28.67
N ASN A 740 -1.63 24.46 -28.89
CA ASN A 740 -0.85 25.13 -29.94
C ASN A 740 -1.10 26.65 -29.98
N LEU A 741 -1.04 27.28 -28.82
CA LEU A 741 -1.28 28.70 -28.64
C LEU A 741 -0.18 29.52 -29.31
N ASP A 742 -0.60 30.59 -29.98
CA ASP A 742 0.26 31.57 -30.60
C ASP A 742 -0.45 32.93 -30.53
N PHE A 743 0.00 33.77 -29.60
CA PHE A 743 -0.62 35.07 -29.34
C PHE A 743 -0.33 36.08 -30.45
N GLU A 744 0.76 35.92 -31.19
CA GLU A 744 1.15 36.79 -32.31
C GLU A 744 0.31 36.48 -33.56
N ARG A 745 0.01 35.19 -33.81
CA ARG A 745 -0.88 34.73 -34.89
C ARG A 745 -2.37 34.62 -34.49
N ASN A 746 -2.78 35.27 -33.40
CA ASN A 746 -4.16 35.25 -32.86
C ASN A 746 -4.74 33.86 -32.52
N LYS A 747 -3.93 32.82 -32.31
CA LYS A 747 -4.37 31.47 -31.90
C LYS A 747 -4.69 31.36 -30.39
N TYR A 748 -5.06 32.45 -29.73
CA TYR A 748 -5.51 32.47 -28.32
C TYR A 748 -7.04 32.34 -28.18
N VAL A 749 -7.78 32.28 -29.29
CA VAL A 749 -9.26 32.20 -29.31
C VAL A 749 -9.78 31.01 -28.49
N ILE A 750 -9.03 29.90 -28.48
CA ILE A 750 -9.38 28.71 -27.69
C ILE A 750 -9.42 29.02 -26.18
N LEU A 751 -8.51 29.86 -25.66
CA LEU A 751 -8.54 30.29 -24.26
C LEU A 751 -9.76 31.16 -23.96
N TYR A 752 -10.13 32.04 -24.88
CA TYR A 752 -11.32 32.88 -24.74
C TYR A 752 -12.62 32.06 -24.77
N ASP A 753 -12.71 31.05 -25.65
CA ASP A 753 -13.83 30.11 -25.67
C ASP A 753 -13.94 29.33 -24.35
N MET A 754 -12.83 28.78 -23.83
CA MET A 754 -12.78 28.10 -22.53
C MET A 754 -13.27 29.00 -21.39
N TYR A 755 -12.80 30.24 -21.32
CA TYR A 755 -13.27 31.24 -20.35
C TYR A 755 -14.78 31.54 -20.48
N SER A 756 -15.26 31.74 -21.70
CA SER A 756 -16.67 32.06 -21.95
C SER A 756 -17.61 30.94 -21.50
N ARG A 757 -17.23 29.67 -21.77
CA ARG A 757 -17.96 28.46 -21.37
C ARG A 757 -17.96 28.28 -19.86
N PHE A 758 -16.80 28.47 -19.22
CA PHE A 758 -16.69 28.42 -17.75
C PHE A 758 -17.70 29.33 -17.08
N ARG A 759 -17.84 30.58 -17.53
CA ARG A 759 -18.76 31.52 -16.89
C ARG A 759 -20.22 31.06 -16.97
N ARG A 760 -20.65 30.58 -18.15
CA ARG A 760 -22.00 30.06 -18.36
C ARG A 760 -22.27 28.85 -17.45
N ALA A 761 -21.36 27.89 -17.43
CA ALA A 761 -21.50 26.66 -16.66
C ALA A 761 -21.37 26.87 -15.14
N TYR A 762 -20.42 27.70 -14.71
CA TYR A 762 -20.17 27.97 -13.30
C TYR A 762 -21.31 28.76 -12.66
N TYR A 763 -21.75 29.87 -13.26
CA TYR A 763 -22.77 30.72 -12.65
C TYR A 763 -24.22 30.30 -12.96
N ARG A 764 -24.44 29.30 -13.82
CA ARG A 764 -25.79 28.87 -14.29
C ARG A 764 -26.64 30.06 -14.74
N CYS A 765 -26.03 30.93 -15.54
CA CYS A 765 -26.65 32.15 -16.03
C CYS A 765 -26.77 32.07 -17.56
N ASP A 766 -27.97 32.30 -18.08
CA ASP A 766 -28.25 32.26 -19.54
C ASP A 766 -27.81 33.53 -20.27
N CYS A 767 -27.20 34.50 -19.57
CA CYS A 767 -26.69 35.72 -20.19
C CYS A 767 -25.43 35.43 -21.02
N ALA A 768 -25.51 35.62 -22.34
CA ALA A 768 -24.46 35.31 -23.31
C ALA A 768 -23.23 36.23 -23.30
N GLU A 769 -23.21 37.34 -22.54
CA GLU A 769 -22.12 38.31 -22.61
C GLU A 769 -21.01 38.01 -21.61
N ALA A 770 -19.82 37.60 -22.10
CA ALA A 770 -18.58 37.49 -21.32
C ALA A 770 -18.15 38.87 -20.75
N TYR A 771 -17.57 38.91 -19.55
CA TYR A 771 -17.28 40.18 -18.85
C TYR A 771 -16.09 40.92 -19.47
N LEU A 772 -15.19 40.14 -20.06
CA LEU A 772 -14.10 40.62 -20.90
C LEU A 772 -14.51 40.34 -22.33
N THR A 773 -14.48 41.36 -23.18
CA THR A 773 -14.51 41.17 -24.64
C THR A 773 -13.22 40.50 -25.08
N THR A 774 -13.20 39.86 -26.26
CA THR A 774 -12.01 39.18 -26.79
C THR A 774 -10.75 40.06 -26.76
N THR A 775 -10.87 41.34 -27.11
CA THR A 775 -9.78 42.32 -27.05
C THR A 775 -9.33 42.63 -25.62
N ASN A 776 -10.26 42.75 -24.67
CA ASN A 776 -9.92 43.01 -23.26
C ASN A 776 -9.38 41.77 -22.55
N PHE A 777 -9.75 40.57 -23.02
CA PHE A 777 -9.19 39.31 -22.54
C PHE A 777 -7.71 39.22 -22.89
N LEU A 778 -7.32 39.51 -24.13
CA LEU A 778 -5.91 39.54 -24.53
C LEU A 778 -5.08 40.55 -23.72
N LEU A 779 -5.65 41.73 -23.45
CA LEU A 779 -4.93 42.81 -22.76
C LEU A 779 -4.83 42.65 -21.23
N ARG A 780 -5.72 41.88 -20.61
CA ARG A 780 -5.87 41.85 -19.14
C ARG A 780 -6.00 40.47 -18.53
N GLY A 781 -6.34 39.46 -19.31
CA GLY A 781 -6.66 38.14 -18.80
C GLY A 781 -6.32 36.99 -19.75
N PRO A 782 -5.15 36.93 -20.39
CA PRO A 782 -4.68 35.67 -20.96
C PRO A 782 -4.47 34.66 -19.82
N PHE A 783 -5.54 33.95 -19.47
CA PHE A 783 -5.56 32.87 -18.50
C PHE A 783 -6.32 31.70 -19.09
N MET A 784 -5.96 30.49 -18.69
CA MET A 784 -6.59 29.27 -19.15
C MET A 784 -7.60 28.78 -18.12
N VAL A 785 -8.79 28.38 -18.58
CA VAL A 785 -9.79 27.73 -17.73
C VAL A 785 -9.99 26.30 -18.16
N ILE A 786 -9.49 25.36 -17.35
CA ILE A 786 -9.53 23.93 -17.62
C ILE A 786 -10.79 23.34 -16.98
N ASP A 787 -11.73 22.88 -17.81
CA ASP A 787 -12.97 22.25 -17.37
C ASP A 787 -12.73 20.77 -17.04
N CYS A 788 -12.74 20.46 -15.75
CA CYS A 788 -12.57 19.11 -15.24
C CYS A 788 -13.92 18.51 -14.79
N SER A 789 -15.05 19.17 -15.09
CA SER A 789 -16.36 18.81 -14.54
C SER A 789 -16.91 17.46 -15.04
N ARG A 790 -16.31 16.89 -16.08
CA ARG A 790 -16.64 15.57 -16.64
C ARG A 790 -15.89 14.39 -15.99
N GLN A 791 -15.19 14.64 -14.88
CA GLN A 791 -14.59 13.60 -14.05
C GLN A 791 -15.60 12.52 -13.64
N ASN A 792 -15.14 11.28 -13.51
CA ASN A 792 -15.94 10.14 -13.06
C ASN A 792 -16.65 10.44 -11.71
N GLU A 793 -17.96 10.19 -11.64
CA GLU A 793 -18.81 10.50 -10.48
C GLU A 793 -18.46 9.69 -9.21
N SER A 794 -17.67 8.63 -9.30
CA SER A 794 -17.21 7.87 -8.13
C SER A 794 -16.50 8.75 -7.11
N ILE A 795 -16.96 8.77 -5.86
CA ILE A 795 -16.28 9.46 -4.75
C ILE A 795 -15.02 8.66 -4.46
N LYS A 796 -13.85 9.20 -4.82
CA LYS A 796 -12.54 8.66 -4.43
C LYS A 796 -12.17 9.26 -3.07
N SER A 797 -11.66 8.43 -2.16
CA SER A 797 -11.18 8.83 -0.83
C SER A 797 -9.68 9.17 -0.81
N ALA A 798 -9.04 9.26 -1.97
CA ALA A 798 -7.63 9.62 -2.12
C ALA A 798 -7.46 11.15 -2.29
N THR A 799 -6.26 11.65 -1.99
CA THR A 799 -5.81 13.00 -2.37
C THR A 799 -5.92 13.18 -3.89
N VAL A 800 -6.26 14.40 -4.32
CA VAL A 800 -6.24 14.74 -5.75
C VAL A 800 -4.91 15.41 -6.02
N ASP A 801 -4.03 14.72 -6.71
CA ASP A 801 -2.78 15.31 -7.22
C ASP A 801 -3.10 16.09 -8.50
N VAL A 802 -2.63 17.34 -8.56
CA VAL A 802 -2.92 18.36 -9.59
C VAL A 802 -1.63 18.81 -10.24
#